data_AF-A0A2M7I311-F1
#
_entry.id   AF-A0A2M7I311-F1
#
_cell.length_a   1.000
_cell.length_b   1.000
_cell.length_c   1.000
_cell.angle_alpha   90.00
_cell.angle_beta   90.00
_cell.angle_gamma   90.00
#
_symmetry.space_group_name_H-M   'P 1'
#
loop_
_entity.id
_entity.type
_entity.pdbx_description
1 polymer ?
#
loop_
_entity_poly.entity_id
_entity_poly.type
_entity_poly.pdbx_seq_one_letter_code
_entity_poly.pdbx_strand_id
1 'polypeptide(L)'
;MKLFIKTFILFFFNSIFLFSFTGTDSTSADFYKAGLDFVKSGNLVKGEYYFKKSLDINKTSKAEFELAKIYISEKTISGRAKARILLTNAIYREPKNIEIRLLKAALMESFSTGMAFKEYEEILEIDTINVIALFQLGRFKENEFNDYHRSVFKDDPFSPELSYEEFALEDFEESEKYFLTLLKYYPENSQALLHLGILYEDLGKPEKGIPLLEKLTELEPKKYLPHLYLGLLFYKNSQNSRAYNEYKKALEFMSPKEREDFTFNSVKELIKPIFKDEIKDFTEKEFRQLIDEYWKIMEPLYLTKYNERILEHYSRVAYANLRFSLPKENLTGWKTDRGDTYLRYGEPINRVRFRPHINAGGRTQVNLKTDVWYYTDMVFGFTDDFMNGNFRFSTPTPGSRYVSQFAGDSYRFANYVKNVRNEIYNPKFDGPKFKIPYDIVQFKDLNNPEKTDVYISYGLAANDTLIKNGNYIYPHIAGFFYSDLYYNLKNSVVDTVSNFRKSGLVNIEKDSSLLVNSLALKLPPDSGYLALEVLRNIDKGVAANRDKITVKRFGNENLEISDIVLALDISTKNENYYTLKRRNFNILPNPYSIFSDVNKINIYYEVYNLNLNESGIANFEQKLTIKKIEEKSSINKFFGSILKVFGKDEDDNSITLSTNYRTLNKNQSINFMLDMSSYDSGDYLLTIKITDSNNKSISTNNKNFKWINNNLIEND
;
A
#
# COMPACT_ATOMS: atom_id res chain seq x y z
N MET A 1 -5.85 33.65 7.38
CA MET A 1 -5.04 34.79 7.90
C MET A 1 -3.85 35.21 7.02
N LYS A 2 -3.08 34.30 6.38
CA LYS A 2 -1.91 34.67 5.54
C LYS A 2 -2.22 35.06 4.08
N LEU A 3 -3.40 34.76 3.53
CA LEU A 3 -3.75 35.06 2.13
C LEU A 3 -4.50 36.39 1.94
N PHE A 4 -5.11 36.94 3.00
CA PHE A 4 -5.87 38.20 2.92
C PHE A 4 -4.98 39.45 3.09
N ILE A 5 -3.76 39.28 3.62
CA ILE A 5 -2.83 40.39 3.95
C ILE A 5 -1.87 40.69 2.77
N LYS A 6 -1.79 39.82 1.76
CA LYS A 6 -0.72 39.88 0.73
C LYS A 6 -1.03 40.68 -0.53
N THR A 7 -2.25 41.20 -0.72
CA THR A 7 -2.64 41.86 -1.97
C THR A 7 -2.61 43.39 -1.93
N PHE A 8 -2.04 44.02 -0.88
CA PHE A 8 -2.06 45.48 -0.77
C PHE A 8 -0.76 46.09 -0.24
N ILE A 9 0.38 45.72 -0.83
CA ILE A 9 1.64 46.44 -0.61
C ILE A 9 2.44 46.43 -1.91
N LEU A 10 2.37 47.53 -2.69
CA LEU A 10 3.53 48.21 -3.31
C LEU A 10 3.03 49.41 -4.14
N PHE A 11 3.46 50.62 -3.78
CA PHE A 11 4.25 51.50 -4.65
C PHE A 11 4.75 52.68 -3.82
N PHE A 12 6.07 52.86 -3.80
CA PHE A 12 6.79 54.01 -3.24
C PHE A 12 6.80 55.16 -4.25
N PHE A 13 6.70 56.41 -3.78
CA PHE A 13 7.73 57.45 -4.02
C PHE A 13 7.49 58.67 -3.11
N ASN A 14 8.61 59.32 -2.76
CA ASN A 14 8.74 60.47 -1.85
C ASN A 14 7.91 61.70 -2.23
N SER A 15 7.34 62.37 -1.22
CA SER A 15 7.32 63.84 -1.13
C SER A 15 6.93 64.28 0.28
N ILE A 16 7.82 65.06 0.90
CA ILE A 16 7.59 65.76 2.17
C ILE A 16 6.60 66.89 1.88
N PHE A 17 5.41 66.84 2.48
CA PHE A 17 4.54 68.01 2.59
C PHE A 17 4.21 68.24 4.06
N LEU A 18 4.84 69.27 4.62
CA LEU A 18 4.39 69.97 5.82
C LEU A 18 3.15 70.77 5.43
N PHE A 19 1.98 70.39 5.96
CA PHE A 19 0.84 71.30 6.03
C PHE A 19 0.68 71.79 7.46
N SER A 20 0.89 73.09 7.62
CA SER A 20 0.44 73.91 8.74
C SER A 20 -1.08 73.90 8.79
N PHE A 21 -1.65 73.50 9.92
CA PHE A 21 -3.07 73.64 10.22
C PHE A 21 -3.37 75.12 10.54
N THR A 22 -4.14 75.78 9.68
CA THR A 22 -4.90 76.99 10.04
C THR A 22 -6.30 76.58 10.49
N GLY A 23 -6.82 77.28 11.51
CA GLY A 23 -8.03 76.92 12.24
C GLY A 23 -9.31 76.89 11.40
N THR A 24 -9.74 75.69 11.05
CA THR A 24 -11.13 75.32 10.77
C THR A 24 -11.46 74.16 11.72
N ASP A 25 -12.66 74.15 12.31
CA ASP A 25 -13.09 73.07 13.20
C ASP A 25 -13.00 71.74 12.44
N SER A 26 -12.02 70.91 12.80
CA SER A 26 -11.73 69.67 12.08
C SER A 26 -12.92 68.73 12.19
N THR A 27 -13.46 68.30 11.06
CA THR A 27 -14.64 67.44 11.01
C THR A 27 -14.29 66.00 11.35
N SER A 28 -15.30 65.18 11.67
CA SER A 28 -15.12 63.73 11.84
C SER A 28 -14.44 63.08 10.63
N ALA A 29 -14.73 63.55 9.41
CA ALA A 29 -14.14 63.05 8.17
C ALA A 29 -12.65 63.42 8.04
N ASP A 30 -12.24 64.60 8.49
CA ASP A 30 -10.84 65.03 8.49
C ASP A 30 -10.00 64.16 9.42
N PHE A 31 -10.51 63.88 10.63
CA PHE A 31 -9.84 62.96 11.55
C PHE A 31 -9.80 61.52 11.04
N TYR A 32 -10.85 61.04 10.37
CA TYR A 32 -10.83 59.73 9.73
C TYR A 32 -9.75 59.64 8.63
N LYS A 33 -9.66 60.66 7.77
CA LYS A 33 -8.64 60.74 6.71
C LYS A 33 -7.24 60.80 7.29
N ALA A 34 -7.02 61.63 8.30
CA ALA A 34 -5.74 61.68 9.02
C ALA A 34 -5.37 60.31 9.62
N GLY A 35 -6.34 59.60 10.21
CA GLY A 35 -6.15 58.24 10.72
C GLY A 35 -5.67 57.27 9.63
N LEU A 36 -6.31 57.28 8.46
CA LEU A 36 -5.88 56.47 7.31
C LEU A 36 -4.46 56.80 6.86
N ASP A 37 -4.10 58.09 6.78
CA ASP A 37 -2.76 58.51 6.34
C ASP A 37 -1.66 58.08 7.34
N PHE A 38 -1.96 58.10 8.64
CA PHE A 38 -1.06 57.56 9.66
C PHE A 38 -0.94 56.03 9.61
N VAL A 39 -2.03 55.31 9.34
CA VAL A 39 -1.95 53.85 9.13
C VAL A 39 -1.14 53.51 7.88
N LYS A 40 -1.34 54.23 6.77
CA LYS A 40 -0.56 54.05 5.53
C LYS A 40 0.94 54.30 5.72
N SER A 41 1.31 55.23 6.60
CA SER A 41 2.71 55.49 6.96
C SER A 41 3.26 54.55 8.04
N GLY A 42 2.49 53.55 8.48
CA GLY A 42 2.89 52.56 9.49
C GLY A 42 2.77 53.04 10.94
N ASN A 43 2.28 54.26 11.18
CA ASN A 43 2.11 54.81 12.52
C ASN A 43 0.72 54.46 13.09
N LEU A 44 0.58 53.22 13.55
CA LEU A 44 -0.68 52.70 14.09
C LEU A 44 -1.16 53.44 15.35
N VAL A 45 -0.24 53.95 16.17
CA VAL A 45 -0.58 54.69 17.40
C VAL A 45 -1.28 56.01 17.06
N LYS A 46 -0.74 56.77 16.11
CA LYS A 46 -1.41 57.99 15.62
C LYS A 46 -2.68 57.64 14.86
N GLY A 47 -2.67 56.56 14.06
CA GLY A 47 -3.87 56.06 13.39
C GLY A 47 -5.03 55.80 14.37
N GLU A 48 -4.77 55.04 15.44
CA GLU A 48 -5.73 54.78 16.52
C GLU A 48 -6.24 56.09 17.15
N TYR A 49 -5.34 57.01 17.49
CA TYR A 49 -5.70 58.30 18.08
C TYR A 49 -6.68 59.08 17.21
N TYR A 50 -6.38 59.18 15.91
CA TYR A 50 -7.20 59.95 14.98
C TYR A 50 -8.54 59.25 14.65
N PHE A 51 -8.57 57.92 14.58
CA PHE A 51 -9.84 57.20 14.47
C PHE A 51 -10.72 57.38 15.71
N LYS A 52 -10.16 57.35 16.92
CA LYS A 52 -10.92 57.64 18.14
C LYS A 52 -11.50 59.05 18.13
N LYS A 53 -10.70 60.06 17.79
CA LYS A 53 -11.19 61.45 17.63
C LYS A 53 -12.31 61.56 16.60
N SER A 54 -12.20 60.86 15.48
CA SER A 54 -13.25 60.81 14.47
C SER A 54 -14.56 60.25 15.05
N LEU A 55 -14.47 59.16 15.82
CA LEU A 55 -15.59 58.47 16.46
C LEU A 55 -16.21 59.25 17.64
N ASP A 56 -15.42 60.06 18.34
CA ASP A 56 -15.89 60.96 19.40
C ASP A 56 -16.83 62.04 18.84
N ILE A 57 -16.57 62.50 17.59
CA ILE A 57 -17.42 63.48 16.91
C ILE A 57 -18.61 62.83 16.23
N ASN A 58 -18.38 61.76 15.45
CA ASN A 58 -19.45 61.03 14.77
C ASN A 58 -19.11 59.54 14.68
N LYS A 59 -19.98 58.70 15.22
CA LYS A 59 -19.79 57.25 15.20
C LYS A 59 -20.12 56.70 13.82
N THR A 60 -19.10 56.33 13.07
CA THR A 60 -19.23 55.77 11.71
C THR A 60 -18.69 54.35 11.62
N SER A 61 -19.34 53.52 10.81
CA SER A 61 -18.91 52.15 10.48
C SER A 61 -17.47 52.11 9.96
N LYS A 62 -17.10 53.05 9.07
CA LYS A 62 -15.77 53.14 8.44
C LYS A 62 -14.66 53.35 9.46
N ALA A 63 -14.82 54.28 10.40
CA ALA A 63 -13.81 54.54 11.42
C ALA A 63 -13.75 53.41 12.47
N GLU A 64 -14.88 52.81 12.83
CA GLU A 64 -14.92 51.62 13.72
C GLU A 64 -14.21 50.42 13.08
N PHE A 65 -14.42 50.20 11.78
CA PHE A 65 -13.81 49.11 11.02
C PHE A 65 -12.29 49.24 10.92
N GLU A 66 -11.77 50.43 10.58
CA GLU A 66 -10.32 50.66 10.52
C GLU A 66 -9.66 50.57 11.91
N LEU A 67 -10.31 51.10 12.95
CA LEU A 67 -9.81 50.97 14.32
C LEU A 67 -9.81 49.51 14.79
N ALA A 68 -10.81 48.71 14.39
CA ALA A 68 -10.84 47.29 14.68
C ALA A 68 -9.65 46.55 14.05
N LYS A 69 -9.28 46.87 12.80
CA LYS A 69 -8.09 46.28 12.14
C LYS A 69 -6.81 46.56 12.93
N ILE A 70 -6.64 47.78 13.45
CA ILE A 70 -5.50 48.13 14.32
C ILE A 70 -5.47 47.20 15.53
N TYR A 71 -6.59 47.05 16.24
CA TYR A 71 -6.63 46.20 17.44
C TYR A 71 -6.45 44.70 17.14
N ILE A 72 -6.87 44.22 15.97
CA ILE A 72 -6.56 42.85 15.53
C ILE A 72 -5.05 42.69 15.32
N SER A 73 -4.38 43.70 14.75
CA SER A 73 -2.95 43.65 14.46
C SER A 73 -2.06 43.58 15.71
N GLU A 74 -2.57 44.03 16.87
CA GLU A 74 -1.88 43.92 18.16
C GLU A 74 -1.69 42.47 18.63
N LYS A 75 -2.52 41.54 18.15
CA LYS A 75 -2.50 40.10 18.54
C LYS A 75 -2.66 39.87 20.05
N THR A 76 -3.31 40.79 20.76
CA THR A 76 -3.60 40.66 22.21
C THR A 76 -5.04 40.20 22.45
N ILE A 77 -5.33 39.65 23.64
CA ILE A 77 -6.71 39.31 24.04
C ILE A 77 -7.56 40.60 24.12
N SER A 78 -7.00 41.67 24.68
CA SER A 78 -7.66 42.98 24.80
C SER A 78 -7.97 43.57 23.43
N GLY A 79 -7.02 43.55 22.50
CA GLY A 79 -7.21 43.99 21.12
C GLY A 79 -8.35 43.23 20.42
N ARG A 80 -8.37 41.89 20.54
CA ARG A 80 -9.47 41.08 19.99
C ARG A 80 -10.84 41.44 20.59
N ALA A 81 -10.91 41.66 21.89
CA ALA A 81 -12.15 42.06 22.56
C ALA A 81 -12.65 43.45 22.08
N LYS A 82 -11.75 44.44 22.00
CA LYS A 82 -12.06 45.77 21.48
C LYS A 82 -12.49 45.72 20.02
N ALA A 83 -11.76 45.00 19.18
CA ALA A 83 -12.08 44.82 17.77
C ALA A 83 -13.47 44.19 17.58
N ARG A 84 -13.81 43.15 18.34
CA ARG A 84 -15.14 42.52 18.28
C ARG A 84 -16.26 43.50 18.59
N ILE A 85 -16.09 44.36 19.60
CA ILE A 85 -17.08 45.38 19.97
C ILE A 85 -17.23 46.39 18.82
N LEU A 86 -16.11 46.92 18.30
CA LEU A 86 -16.12 47.88 17.19
C LEU A 86 -16.78 47.29 15.94
N LEU A 87 -16.48 46.05 15.58
CA LEU A 87 -17.10 45.39 14.43
C LEU A 87 -18.60 45.15 14.65
N THR A 88 -19.02 44.85 15.88
CA THR A 88 -20.45 44.71 16.21
C THR A 88 -21.18 46.05 16.04
N ASN A 89 -20.58 47.14 16.51
CA ASN A 89 -21.12 48.48 16.34
C ASN A 89 -21.15 48.91 14.86
N ALA A 90 -20.13 48.54 14.10
CA ALA A 90 -20.05 48.86 12.68
C ALA A 90 -21.12 48.11 11.87
N ILE A 91 -21.36 46.82 12.19
CA ILE A 91 -22.47 46.03 11.61
C ILE A 91 -23.82 46.60 12.03
N TYR A 92 -23.99 47.04 13.27
CA TYR A 92 -25.25 47.67 13.70
C TYR A 92 -25.61 48.88 12.82
N ARG A 93 -24.62 49.65 12.36
CA ARG A 93 -24.82 50.79 11.46
C ARG A 93 -25.00 50.38 10.01
N GLU A 94 -24.28 49.35 9.56
CA GLU A 94 -24.35 48.82 8.20
C GLU A 94 -24.60 47.30 8.20
N PRO A 95 -25.83 46.83 8.47
CA PRO A 95 -26.10 45.40 8.69
C PRO A 95 -25.85 44.51 7.48
N LYS A 96 -25.82 45.08 6.28
CA LYS A 96 -25.58 44.35 5.02
C LYS A 96 -24.14 44.46 4.52
N ASN A 97 -23.23 45.08 5.28
CA ASN A 97 -21.83 45.23 4.86
C ASN A 97 -21.06 43.92 5.07
N ILE A 98 -20.81 43.22 3.95
CA ILE A 98 -20.13 41.92 3.92
C ILE A 98 -18.68 42.02 4.39
N GLU A 99 -17.96 43.11 4.08
CA GLU A 99 -16.54 43.25 4.45
C GLU A 99 -16.36 43.28 5.98
N ILE A 100 -17.23 44.01 6.68
CA ILE A 100 -17.21 44.11 8.14
C ILE A 100 -17.59 42.76 8.77
N ARG A 101 -18.62 42.09 8.23
CA ARG A 101 -19.04 40.76 8.70
C ARG A 101 -17.96 39.72 8.49
N LEU A 102 -17.29 39.70 7.33
CA LEU A 102 -16.17 38.80 7.05
C LEU A 102 -15.01 39.01 8.04
N LEU A 103 -14.65 40.26 8.34
CA LEU A 103 -13.61 40.54 9.33
C LEU A 103 -14.01 40.09 10.73
N LYS A 104 -15.29 40.26 11.11
CA LYS A 104 -15.82 39.79 12.40
C LYS A 104 -15.83 38.26 12.48
N ALA A 105 -16.30 37.58 11.45
CA ALA A 105 -16.31 36.12 11.36
C ALA A 105 -14.88 35.57 11.48
N ALA A 106 -13.94 36.09 10.68
CA ALA A 106 -12.53 35.69 10.73
C ALA A 106 -11.86 35.96 12.09
N LEU A 107 -12.21 37.06 12.77
CA LEU A 107 -11.75 37.33 14.13
C LEU A 107 -12.29 36.28 15.11
N MET A 108 -13.58 35.94 14.99
CA MET A 108 -14.27 34.97 15.86
C MET A 108 -13.74 33.55 15.68
N GLU A 109 -13.29 33.14 14.49
CA GLU A 109 -12.69 31.80 14.27
C GLU A 109 -11.56 31.49 15.27
N SER A 110 -10.86 32.52 15.75
CA SER A 110 -9.74 32.36 16.67
C SER A 110 -10.13 32.02 18.12
N PHE A 111 -11.41 32.14 18.50
CA PHE A 111 -11.85 31.89 19.88
C PHE A 111 -13.31 31.41 20.03
N SER A 112 -14.12 31.40 18.98
CA SER A 112 -15.52 30.96 19.01
C SER A 112 -15.99 30.52 17.62
N THR A 113 -15.90 29.21 17.34
CA THR A 113 -16.31 28.61 16.07
C THR A 113 -17.80 28.81 15.80
N GLY A 114 -18.66 28.58 16.80
CA GLY A 114 -20.12 28.76 16.64
C GLY A 114 -20.52 30.20 16.33
N MET A 115 -19.88 31.21 16.94
CA MET A 115 -20.15 32.61 16.57
C MET A 115 -19.65 32.95 15.17
N ALA A 116 -18.48 32.42 14.78
CA ALA A 116 -17.96 32.61 13.43
C ALA A 116 -18.89 31.97 12.38
N PHE A 117 -19.36 30.75 12.64
CA PHE A 117 -20.31 30.03 11.80
C PHE A 117 -21.57 30.87 11.55
N LYS A 118 -22.21 31.36 12.62
CA LYS A 118 -23.39 32.21 12.51
C LYS A 118 -23.14 33.48 11.69
N GLU A 119 -22.00 34.15 11.87
CA GLU A 119 -21.67 35.32 11.06
C GLU A 119 -21.48 34.99 9.57
N TYR A 120 -20.98 33.80 9.24
CA TYR A 120 -20.90 33.34 7.84
C TYR A 120 -22.27 32.99 7.25
N GLU A 121 -23.19 32.42 8.03
CA GLU A 121 -24.58 32.21 7.60
C GLU A 121 -25.26 33.53 7.25
N GLU A 122 -25.11 34.54 8.12
CA GLU A 122 -25.64 35.88 7.88
C GLU A 122 -25.06 36.54 6.63
N ILE A 123 -23.80 36.22 6.28
CA ILE A 123 -23.21 36.67 5.01
C ILE A 123 -23.90 36.00 3.83
N LEU A 124 -24.23 34.70 3.92
CA LEU A 124 -24.96 33.99 2.85
C LEU A 124 -26.42 34.44 2.71
N GLU A 125 -27.05 34.96 3.76
CA GLU A 125 -28.36 35.61 3.65
C GLU A 125 -28.30 36.90 2.81
N ILE A 126 -27.16 37.59 2.80
CA ILE A 126 -26.93 38.82 2.03
C ILE A 126 -26.41 38.51 0.62
N ASP A 127 -25.45 37.59 0.52
CA ASP A 127 -24.78 37.17 -0.70
C ASP A 127 -24.64 35.64 -0.72
N THR A 128 -25.65 34.98 -1.30
CA THR A 128 -25.77 33.52 -1.35
C THR A 128 -24.60 32.79 -2.04
N ILE A 129 -23.78 33.50 -2.82
CA ILE A 129 -22.65 32.94 -3.56
C ILE A 129 -21.30 33.41 -3.02
N ASN A 130 -21.28 33.98 -1.81
CA ASN A 130 -20.05 34.50 -1.22
C ASN A 130 -19.02 33.38 -1.03
N VAL A 131 -17.92 33.47 -1.80
CA VAL A 131 -16.87 32.43 -1.85
C VAL A 131 -16.29 32.12 -0.49
N ILE A 132 -16.04 33.15 0.33
CA ILE A 132 -15.37 32.99 1.63
C ILE A 132 -16.33 32.32 2.62
N ALA A 133 -17.58 32.78 2.69
CA ALA A 133 -18.57 32.21 3.59
C ALA A 133 -18.89 30.75 3.23
N LEU A 134 -19.17 30.45 1.95
CA LEU A 134 -19.40 29.08 1.48
C LEU A 134 -18.22 28.15 1.84
N PHE A 135 -16.99 28.59 1.55
CA PHE A 135 -15.81 27.78 1.85
C PHE A 135 -15.63 27.54 3.35
N GLN A 136 -15.81 28.56 4.18
CA GLN A 136 -15.59 28.44 5.63
C GLN A 136 -16.69 27.62 6.31
N LEU A 137 -17.95 27.75 5.90
CA LEU A 137 -19.05 26.90 6.38
C LEU A 137 -18.82 25.43 6.01
N GLY A 138 -18.43 25.15 4.76
CA GLY A 138 -18.01 23.81 4.34
C GLY A 138 -16.88 23.26 5.20
N ARG A 139 -15.84 24.06 5.47
CA ARG A 139 -14.72 23.66 6.35
C ARG A 139 -15.14 23.42 7.79
N PHE A 140 -16.08 24.18 8.34
CA PHE A 140 -16.59 23.90 9.70
C PHE A 140 -17.26 22.53 9.74
N LYS A 141 -18.15 22.27 8.78
CA LYS A 141 -18.88 21.00 8.69
C LYS A 141 -17.98 19.81 8.37
N GLU A 142 -16.96 19.99 7.52
CA GLU A 142 -15.88 19.01 7.32
C GLU A 142 -15.16 18.67 8.63
N ASN A 143 -14.86 19.67 9.47
CA ASN A 143 -14.21 19.42 10.76
C ASN A 143 -15.13 18.69 11.73
N GLU A 144 -16.41 19.04 11.81
CA GLU A 144 -17.38 18.35 12.68
C GLU A 144 -17.58 16.89 12.22
N PHE A 145 -17.75 16.64 10.92
CA PHE A 145 -17.76 15.27 10.36
C PHE A 145 -16.50 14.50 10.77
N ASN A 146 -15.31 15.07 10.55
CA ASN A 146 -14.06 14.43 10.94
C ASN A 146 -13.93 14.22 12.45
N ASP A 147 -14.59 15.04 13.26
CA ASP A 147 -14.56 14.96 14.72
C ASP A 147 -15.53 13.91 15.28
N TYR A 148 -16.70 13.73 14.65
CA TYR A 148 -17.78 12.83 15.08
C TYR A 148 -17.84 11.50 14.34
N HIS A 149 -17.33 11.41 13.12
CA HIS A 149 -17.29 10.15 12.36
C HIS A 149 -16.57 9.07 13.18
N ARG A 150 -17.21 7.91 13.35
CA ARG A 150 -16.75 6.79 14.19
C ARG A 150 -16.57 7.16 15.68
N SER A 151 -17.25 8.21 16.15
CA SER A 151 -17.21 8.59 17.56
C SER A 151 -18.39 8.02 18.34
N VAL A 152 -18.14 7.72 19.61
CA VAL A 152 -19.13 7.21 20.55
C VAL A 152 -19.11 7.99 21.85
N PHE A 153 -20.25 8.02 22.53
CA PHE A 153 -20.39 8.43 23.92
C PHE A 153 -20.70 7.22 24.79
N LYS A 154 -20.08 7.19 25.97
CA LYS A 154 -20.31 6.15 26.98
C LYS A 154 -20.17 6.79 28.35
N ASP A 155 -21.27 6.87 29.10
CA ASP A 155 -21.34 7.59 30.39
C ASP A 155 -20.63 6.81 31.51
N ASP A 156 -20.83 5.49 31.53
CA ASP A 156 -20.17 4.58 32.45
C ASP A 156 -19.83 3.23 31.79
N PRO A 157 -18.92 2.41 32.36
CA PRO A 157 -18.48 1.14 31.75
C PRO A 157 -19.60 0.15 31.40
N PHE A 158 -20.75 0.24 32.08
CA PHE A 158 -21.91 -0.62 31.92
C PHE A 158 -23.01 -0.01 31.03
N SER A 159 -22.93 1.29 30.69
CA SER A 159 -23.82 1.93 29.73
C SER A 159 -23.57 1.46 28.28
N PRO A 160 -24.60 1.41 27.43
CA PRO A 160 -24.42 1.16 26.01
C PRO A 160 -23.67 2.32 25.34
N GLU A 161 -22.86 2.00 24.34
CA GLU A 161 -22.18 3.01 23.52
C GLU A 161 -23.19 3.68 22.57
N LEU A 162 -23.30 5.00 22.65
CA LEU A 162 -24.12 5.81 21.75
C LEU A 162 -23.25 6.32 20.61
N SER A 163 -23.59 5.95 19.38
CA SER A 163 -22.87 6.40 18.18
C SER A 163 -23.28 7.82 17.77
N TYR A 164 -22.31 8.63 17.33
CA TYR A 164 -22.55 9.94 16.70
C TYR A 164 -22.57 9.89 15.17
N GLU A 165 -22.55 8.70 14.58
CA GLU A 165 -22.38 8.55 13.13
C GLU A 165 -23.49 9.24 12.31
N GLU A 166 -24.74 9.24 12.78
CA GLU A 166 -25.84 9.93 12.11
C GLU A 166 -25.58 11.44 12.00
N PHE A 167 -25.23 12.09 13.12
CA PHE A 167 -24.86 13.51 13.13
C PHE A 167 -23.63 13.81 12.27
N ALA A 168 -22.64 12.91 12.28
CA ALA A 168 -21.47 13.05 11.43
C ALA A 168 -21.86 13.05 9.94
N LEU A 169 -22.76 12.15 9.52
CA LEU A 169 -23.22 12.10 8.15
C LEU A 169 -24.05 13.33 7.75
N GLU A 170 -24.84 13.90 8.65
CA GLU A 170 -25.50 15.19 8.43
C GLU A 170 -24.46 16.31 8.19
N ASP A 171 -23.42 16.37 9.01
CA ASP A 171 -22.32 17.34 8.83
C ASP A 171 -21.54 17.10 7.52
N PHE A 172 -21.37 15.85 7.10
CA PHE A 172 -20.82 15.52 5.78
C PHE A 172 -21.69 16.10 4.66
N GLU A 173 -23.01 15.87 4.69
CA GLU A 173 -23.94 16.34 3.65
C GLU A 173 -23.98 17.87 3.58
N GLU A 174 -23.97 18.55 4.72
CA GLU A 174 -23.87 20.01 4.76
C GLU A 174 -22.54 20.51 4.18
N SER A 175 -21.43 19.88 4.54
CA SER A 175 -20.10 20.22 4.00
C SER A 175 -20.06 20.06 2.48
N GLU A 176 -20.53 18.90 1.99
CA GLU A 176 -20.64 18.58 0.57
C GLU A 176 -21.49 19.64 -0.15
N LYS A 177 -22.65 20.00 0.40
CA LYS A 177 -23.55 21.03 -0.14
C LYS A 177 -22.86 22.39 -0.28
N TYR A 178 -22.12 22.84 0.74
CA TYR A 178 -21.41 24.12 0.67
C TYR A 178 -20.31 24.10 -0.40
N PHE A 179 -19.50 23.04 -0.46
CA PHE A 179 -18.44 22.94 -1.46
C PHE A 179 -18.99 22.77 -2.88
N LEU A 180 -20.04 21.98 -3.09
CA LEU A 180 -20.70 21.84 -4.39
C LEU A 180 -21.34 23.15 -4.85
N THR A 181 -21.96 23.91 -3.94
CA THR A 181 -22.49 25.24 -4.25
C THR A 181 -21.37 26.18 -4.68
N LEU A 182 -20.25 26.18 -3.97
CA LEU A 182 -19.07 26.97 -4.34
C LEU A 182 -18.53 26.57 -5.72
N LEU A 183 -18.37 25.27 -5.99
CA LEU A 183 -17.86 24.77 -7.28
C LEU A 183 -18.84 24.97 -8.44
N LYS A 184 -20.15 25.09 -8.17
CA LYS A 184 -21.15 25.44 -9.18
C LYS A 184 -20.90 26.83 -9.77
N TYR A 185 -20.55 27.81 -8.94
CA TYR A 185 -20.31 29.20 -9.36
C TYR A 185 -18.84 29.48 -9.66
N TYR A 186 -17.93 28.77 -9.00
CA TYR A 186 -16.47 28.93 -9.12
C TYR A 186 -15.83 27.56 -9.36
N PRO A 187 -15.98 26.99 -10.56
CA PRO A 187 -15.59 25.61 -10.86
C PRO A 187 -14.08 25.34 -10.76
N GLU A 188 -13.25 26.38 -10.77
CA GLU A 188 -11.78 26.30 -10.65
C GLU A 188 -11.28 26.66 -9.25
N ASN A 189 -12.17 26.70 -8.24
CA ASN A 189 -11.74 26.99 -6.87
C ASN A 189 -10.88 25.84 -6.32
N SER A 190 -9.56 26.03 -6.32
CA SER A 190 -8.59 25.00 -5.90
C SER A 190 -8.84 24.47 -4.49
N GLN A 191 -9.25 25.33 -3.56
CA GLN A 191 -9.47 24.93 -2.18
C GLN A 191 -10.71 24.05 -2.04
N ALA A 192 -11.81 24.41 -2.70
CA ALA A 192 -13.02 23.59 -2.68
C ALA A 192 -12.81 22.24 -3.37
N LEU A 193 -12.09 22.20 -4.50
CA LEU A 193 -11.72 20.95 -5.18
C LEU A 193 -10.91 20.03 -4.26
N LEU A 194 -9.91 20.60 -3.57
CA LEU A 194 -9.04 19.88 -2.64
C LEU A 194 -9.83 19.31 -1.47
N HIS A 195 -10.56 20.17 -0.75
CA HIS A 195 -11.29 19.80 0.46
C HIS A 195 -12.41 18.80 0.17
N LEU A 196 -13.19 19.01 -0.90
CA LEU A 196 -14.24 18.06 -1.27
C LEU A 196 -13.66 16.72 -1.73
N GLY A 197 -12.54 16.72 -2.46
CA GLY A 197 -11.84 15.50 -2.86
C GLY A 197 -11.35 14.68 -1.65
N ILE A 198 -10.82 15.37 -0.64
CA ILE A 198 -10.33 14.79 0.62
C ILE A 198 -11.48 14.31 1.52
N LEU A 199 -12.59 15.06 1.58
CA LEU A 199 -13.79 14.70 2.32
C LEU A 199 -14.38 13.37 1.84
N TYR A 200 -14.34 13.11 0.52
CA TYR A 200 -14.73 11.80 -0.02
C TYR A 200 -13.79 10.66 0.38
N GLU A 201 -12.51 10.93 0.62
CA GLU A 201 -11.60 9.93 1.18
C GLU A 201 -11.97 9.61 2.63
N ASP A 202 -12.31 10.62 3.45
CA ASP A 202 -12.76 10.43 4.83
C ASP A 202 -14.05 9.59 4.92
N LEU A 203 -14.98 9.78 3.97
CA LEU A 203 -16.19 8.97 3.85
C LEU A 203 -15.92 7.53 3.38
N GLY A 204 -14.73 7.23 2.86
CA GLY A 204 -14.40 5.94 2.26
C GLY A 204 -14.92 5.75 0.82
N LYS A 205 -15.13 6.86 0.08
CA LYS A 205 -15.59 6.89 -1.32
C LYS A 205 -14.57 7.60 -2.25
N PRO A 206 -13.32 7.11 -2.34
CA PRO A 206 -12.25 7.78 -3.10
C PRO A 206 -12.58 7.99 -4.59
N GLU A 207 -13.44 7.16 -5.16
CA GLU A 207 -13.91 7.26 -6.55
C GLU A 207 -14.62 8.58 -6.85
N LYS A 208 -15.30 9.19 -5.87
CA LYS A 208 -15.94 10.50 -6.03
C LYS A 208 -14.93 11.66 -5.97
N GLY A 209 -13.85 11.50 -5.21
CA GLY A 209 -12.82 12.52 -5.04
C GLY A 209 -11.81 12.59 -6.18
N ILE A 210 -11.56 11.47 -6.88
CA ILE A 210 -10.63 11.39 -8.02
C ILE A 210 -10.86 12.48 -9.07
N PRO A 211 -12.06 12.66 -9.65
CA PRO A 211 -12.27 13.67 -10.71
C PRO A 211 -12.02 15.11 -10.22
N LEU A 212 -12.24 15.38 -8.93
CA LEU A 212 -11.98 16.71 -8.34
C LEU A 212 -10.49 16.99 -8.23
N LEU A 213 -9.71 16.00 -7.79
CA LEU A 213 -8.26 16.13 -7.69
C LEU A 213 -7.56 16.05 -9.05
N GLU A 214 -8.09 15.30 -10.03
CA GLU A 214 -7.62 15.35 -11.41
C GLU A 214 -7.73 16.78 -11.97
N LYS A 215 -8.91 17.40 -11.84
CA LYS A 215 -9.09 18.81 -12.22
C LYS A 215 -8.13 19.74 -11.48
N LEU A 216 -7.91 19.51 -10.19
CA LEU A 216 -6.97 20.31 -9.40
C LEU A 216 -5.53 20.17 -9.90
N THR A 217 -5.10 18.97 -10.32
CA THR A 217 -3.78 18.76 -10.91
C THR A 217 -3.61 19.42 -12.28
N GLU A 218 -4.69 19.63 -13.04
CA GLU A 218 -4.66 20.40 -14.28
C GLU A 218 -4.50 21.91 -14.02
N LEU A 219 -5.16 22.42 -12.98
CA LEU A 219 -5.08 23.84 -12.58
C LEU A 219 -3.73 24.17 -11.90
N GLU A 220 -3.18 23.22 -11.15
CA GLU A 220 -1.96 23.41 -10.35
C GLU A 220 -0.88 22.34 -10.61
N PRO A 221 -0.42 22.18 -11.87
CA PRO A 221 0.38 21.03 -12.31
C PRO A 221 1.81 20.96 -11.73
N LYS A 222 2.23 21.99 -10.99
CA LYS A 222 3.57 22.08 -10.37
C LYS A 222 3.51 22.14 -8.84
N LYS A 223 2.36 21.89 -8.23
CA LYS A 223 2.23 21.77 -6.77
C LYS A 223 2.19 20.31 -6.38
N TYR A 224 2.97 19.92 -5.38
CA TYR A 224 3.04 18.51 -4.99
C TYR A 224 1.76 18.01 -4.30
N LEU A 225 1.05 18.85 -3.54
CA LEU A 225 -0.11 18.42 -2.73
C LEU A 225 -1.25 17.82 -3.56
N PRO A 226 -1.72 18.44 -4.66
CA PRO A 226 -2.71 17.82 -5.54
C PRO A 226 -2.31 16.43 -6.03
N HIS A 227 -1.08 16.28 -6.53
CA HIS A 227 -0.55 14.99 -6.99
C HIS A 227 -0.43 13.97 -5.83
N LEU A 228 -0.03 14.41 -4.64
CA LEU A 228 0.11 13.56 -3.47
C LEU A 228 -1.24 12.95 -3.04
N TYR A 229 -2.28 13.77 -2.99
CA TYR A 229 -3.62 13.32 -2.59
C TYR A 229 -4.31 12.56 -3.70
N LEU A 230 -4.11 12.93 -4.97
CA LEU A 230 -4.61 12.12 -6.09
C LEU A 230 -3.96 10.73 -6.10
N GLY A 231 -2.66 10.64 -5.81
CA GLY A 231 -1.96 9.36 -5.61
C GLY A 231 -2.59 8.52 -4.49
N LEU A 232 -2.93 9.15 -3.36
CA LEU A 232 -3.60 8.50 -2.23
C LEU A 232 -4.98 7.95 -2.62
N LEU A 233 -5.79 8.74 -3.32
CA LEU A 233 -7.13 8.32 -3.76
C LEU A 233 -7.04 7.20 -4.81
N PHE A 234 -6.08 7.26 -5.74
CA PHE A 234 -5.85 6.14 -6.67
C PHE A 234 -5.43 4.86 -5.95
N TYR A 235 -4.56 4.95 -4.94
CA TYR A 235 -4.17 3.79 -4.15
C TYR A 235 -5.35 3.20 -3.36
N LYS A 236 -6.15 4.06 -2.71
CA LYS A 236 -7.36 3.66 -1.98
C LYS A 236 -8.41 3.03 -2.90
N ASN A 237 -8.41 3.40 -4.18
CA ASN A 237 -9.30 2.84 -5.21
C ASN A 237 -8.66 1.70 -6.05
N SER A 238 -7.57 1.07 -5.56
CA SER A 238 -6.87 -0.04 -6.24
C SER A 238 -6.41 0.27 -7.67
N GLN A 239 -6.02 1.53 -7.93
CA GLN A 239 -5.43 1.99 -9.19
C GLN A 239 -3.93 2.28 -9.00
N ASN A 240 -3.16 1.29 -8.57
CA ASN A 240 -1.76 1.44 -8.13
C ASN A 240 -0.86 2.02 -9.23
N SER A 241 -1.08 1.61 -10.48
CA SER A 241 -0.30 2.11 -11.62
C SER A 241 -0.47 3.62 -11.82
N ARG A 242 -1.67 4.15 -11.53
CA ARG A 242 -1.94 5.60 -11.57
C ARG A 242 -1.41 6.28 -10.31
N ALA A 243 -1.59 5.66 -9.14
CA ALA A 243 -1.05 6.15 -7.88
C ALA A 243 0.47 6.37 -7.97
N TYR A 244 1.20 5.39 -8.51
CA TYR A 244 2.65 5.49 -8.72
C TYR A 244 3.05 6.72 -9.55
N ASN A 245 2.35 6.96 -10.67
CA ASN A 245 2.65 8.10 -11.54
C ASN A 245 2.42 9.43 -10.81
N GLU A 246 1.35 9.53 -10.02
CA GLU A 246 1.04 10.75 -9.27
C GLU A 246 2.00 10.96 -8.09
N TYR A 247 2.38 9.91 -7.36
CA TYR A 247 3.44 10.03 -6.35
C TYR A 247 4.78 10.44 -6.95
N LYS A 248 5.14 9.91 -8.13
CA LYS A 248 6.36 10.33 -8.83
C LYS A 248 6.36 11.84 -9.11
N LYS A 249 5.25 12.39 -9.61
CA LYS A 249 5.08 13.85 -9.82
C LYS A 249 5.10 14.62 -8.50
N ALA A 250 4.42 14.12 -7.46
CA ALA A 250 4.42 14.75 -6.15
C ALA A 250 5.85 14.88 -5.60
N LEU A 251 6.63 13.80 -5.65
CA LEU A 251 8.03 13.80 -5.21
C LEU A 251 8.87 14.77 -6.03
N GLU A 252 8.68 14.87 -7.34
CA GLU A 252 9.38 15.83 -8.22
C GLU A 252 9.18 17.28 -7.75
N PHE A 253 7.96 17.65 -7.35
CA PHE A 253 7.61 19.02 -6.93
C PHE A 253 7.76 19.30 -5.43
N MET A 254 8.08 18.31 -4.59
CA MET A 254 8.41 18.53 -3.18
C MET A 254 9.74 19.27 -3.04
N SER A 255 9.86 20.11 -1.99
CA SER A 255 11.17 20.64 -1.61
C SER A 255 12.12 19.50 -1.18
N PRO A 256 13.46 19.68 -1.24
CA PRO A 256 14.40 18.65 -0.85
C PRO A 256 14.16 18.10 0.56
N LYS A 257 13.82 18.97 1.51
CA LYS A 257 13.50 18.59 2.89
C LYS A 257 12.21 17.78 3.00
N GLU A 258 11.15 18.18 2.30
CA GLU A 258 9.89 17.44 2.30
C GLU A 258 10.06 16.06 1.67
N ARG A 259 10.78 15.98 0.54
CA ARG A 259 11.09 14.72 -0.13
C ARG A 259 11.90 13.80 0.78
N GLU A 260 12.93 14.33 1.42
CA GLU A 260 13.78 13.57 2.35
C GLU A 260 12.98 13.03 3.55
N ASP A 261 12.12 13.87 4.15
CA ASP A 261 11.23 13.43 5.23
C ASP A 261 10.25 12.33 4.75
N PHE A 262 9.77 12.44 3.51
CA PHE A 262 8.79 11.53 2.93
C PHE A 262 9.39 10.18 2.52
N THR A 263 10.57 10.15 1.90
CA THR A 263 11.15 8.94 1.27
C THR A 263 12.25 8.28 2.10
N PHE A 264 12.97 9.04 2.93
CA PHE A 264 14.11 8.50 3.70
C PHE A 264 13.82 8.48 5.19
N ASN A 265 13.50 9.62 5.83
CA ASN A 265 13.36 9.67 7.29
C ASN A 265 12.16 8.83 7.77
N SER A 266 11.05 8.84 7.04
CA SER A 266 9.88 8.01 7.35
C SER A 266 10.21 6.51 7.37
N VAL A 267 11.05 6.06 6.45
CA VAL A 267 11.48 4.65 6.33
C VAL A 267 12.54 4.33 7.36
N LYS A 268 13.47 5.26 7.59
CA LYS A 268 14.49 5.14 8.64
C LYS A 268 13.84 4.89 9.99
N GLU A 269 12.82 5.66 10.38
CA GLU A 269 12.10 5.41 11.64
C GLU A 269 11.34 4.07 11.62
N LEU A 270 10.76 3.68 10.48
CA LEU A 270 10.08 2.40 10.32
C LEU A 270 11.02 1.22 10.60
N ILE A 271 12.23 1.20 10.04
CA ILE A 271 13.13 0.04 10.10
C ILE A 271 14.07 0.03 11.31
N LYS A 272 14.28 1.17 11.98
CA LYS A 272 15.17 1.29 13.15
C LYS A 272 14.98 0.18 14.21
N PRO A 273 13.74 -0.20 14.61
CA PRO A 273 13.56 -1.25 15.60
C PRO A 273 14.03 -2.63 15.14
N ILE A 274 14.01 -2.91 13.82
CA ILE A 274 14.44 -4.21 13.26
C ILE A 274 15.94 -4.40 13.43
N PHE A 275 16.73 -3.34 13.22
CA PHE A 275 18.18 -3.40 13.16
C PHE A 275 18.85 -2.66 14.33
N LYS A 276 18.17 -2.58 15.47
CA LYS A 276 18.52 -1.68 16.58
C LYS A 276 19.94 -1.89 17.09
N ASP A 277 20.41 -3.14 17.13
CA ASP A 277 21.72 -3.50 17.65
C ASP A 277 22.82 -3.30 16.59
N GLU A 278 22.47 -3.44 15.31
CA GLU A 278 23.37 -3.32 14.16
C GLU A 278 23.60 -1.87 13.72
N ILE A 279 22.63 -0.97 13.91
CA ILE A 279 22.64 0.39 13.33
C ILE A 279 23.15 1.50 14.26
N LYS A 280 23.65 1.14 15.45
CA LYS A 280 23.98 2.12 16.52
C LYS A 280 24.91 3.24 16.04
N ASP A 281 25.86 2.91 15.17
CA ASP A 281 26.88 3.83 14.64
C ASP A 281 26.79 4.03 13.12
N PHE A 282 25.65 3.69 12.50
CA PHE A 282 25.48 3.83 11.05
C PHE A 282 25.54 5.30 10.62
N THR A 283 26.40 5.57 9.63
CA THR A 283 26.40 6.78 8.83
C THR A 283 25.12 6.89 8.00
N GLU A 284 24.80 8.09 7.52
CA GLU A 284 23.66 8.29 6.63
C GLU A 284 23.74 7.45 5.36
N LYS A 285 24.95 7.27 4.80
CA LYS A 285 25.18 6.44 3.62
C LYS A 285 24.83 4.97 3.89
N GLU A 286 25.22 4.43 5.04
CA GLU A 286 24.89 3.06 5.44
C GLU A 286 23.38 2.89 5.65
N PHE A 287 22.70 3.89 6.22
CA PHE A 287 21.24 3.89 6.31
C PHE A 287 20.55 3.89 4.95
N ARG A 288 21.04 4.68 3.98
CA ARG A 288 20.48 4.70 2.62
C ARG A 288 20.62 3.34 1.95
N GLN A 289 21.80 2.73 2.06
CA GLN A 289 22.02 1.38 1.55
C GLN A 289 21.11 0.35 2.23
N LEU A 290 20.96 0.41 3.55
CA LEU A 290 20.06 -0.48 4.28
C LEU A 290 18.60 -0.33 3.83
N ILE A 291 18.14 0.91 3.59
CA ILE A 291 16.79 1.18 3.09
C ILE A 291 16.61 0.63 1.67
N ASP A 292 17.60 0.78 0.80
CA ASP A 292 17.55 0.23 -0.55
C ASP A 292 17.46 -1.31 -0.52
N GLU A 293 18.25 -1.98 0.33
CA GLU A 293 18.17 -3.44 0.51
C GLU A 293 16.84 -3.88 1.14
N TYR A 294 16.34 -3.13 2.12
CA TYR A 294 15.02 -3.38 2.72
C TYR A 294 13.91 -3.35 1.66
N TRP A 295 13.93 -2.38 0.75
CA TRP A 295 12.92 -2.33 -0.30
C TRP A 295 13.02 -3.46 -1.32
N LYS A 296 14.23 -3.91 -1.68
CA LYS A 296 14.42 -5.09 -2.55
C LYS A 296 13.84 -6.36 -1.92
N ILE A 297 14.08 -6.56 -0.63
CA ILE A 297 13.57 -7.73 0.12
C ILE A 297 12.04 -7.69 0.17
N MET A 298 11.46 -6.50 0.33
CA MET A 298 10.03 -6.31 0.48
C MET A 298 9.25 -6.20 -0.84
N GLU A 299 9.93 -6.25 -2.00
CA GLU A 299 9.34 -6.10 -3.33
C GLU A 299 8.43 -7.29 -3.68
N PRO A 300 7.10 -7.09 -3.77
CA PRO A 300 6.18 -8.19 -4.01
C PRO A 300 6.15 -8.69 -5.45
N LEU A 301 6.38 -7.81 -6.43
CA LEU A 301 6.35 -8.12 -7.86
C LEU A 301 7.50 -7.44 -8.59
N TYR A 302 8.19 -8.18 -9.46
CA TYR A 302 9.16 -7.65 -10.41
C TYR A 302 8.53 -7.32 -11.77
N LEU A 303 7.32 -7.82 -12.07
CA LEU A 303 6.61 -7.54 -13.31
C LEU A 303 6.07 -6.11 -13.40
N THR A 304 5.90 -5.42 -12.27
CA THR A 304 5.42 -4.05 -12.22
C THR A 304 6.59 -3.06 -12.35
N LYS A 305 6.30 -1.83 -12.79
CA LYS A 305 7.31 -0.77 -12.92
C LYS A 305 7.65 -0.09 -11.59
N TYR A 306 7.04 -0.54 -10.51
CA TYR A 306 7.08 0.10 -9.21
C TYR A 306 7.00 -0.96 -8.13
N ASN A 307 7.70 -0.74 -7.02
CA ASN A 307 7.62 -1.61 -5.86
C ASN A 307 6.33 -1.31 -5.07
N GLU A 308 5.44 -2.30 -4.94
CA GLU A 308 4.14 -2.12 -4.28
C GLU A 308 4.28 -1.75 -2.80
N ARG A 309 5.33 -2.24 -2.12
CA ARG A 309 5.59 -1.89 -0.73
C ARG A 309 5.96 -0.41 -0.60
N ILE A 310 6.81 0.11 -1.48
CA ILE A 310 7.16 1.55 -1.51
C ILE A 310 5.91 2.39 -1.78
N LEU A 311 5.11 2.00 -2.77
CA LEU A 311 3.88 2.70 -3.13
C LEU A 311 2.90 2.76 -1.94
N GLU A 312 2.76 1.64 -1.23
CA GLU A 312 1.92 1.56 -0.04
C GLU A 312 2.47 2.42 1.10
N HIS A 313 3.79 2.44 1.31
CA HIS A 313 4.43 3.30 2.29
C HIS A 313 4.16 4.78 2.01
N TYR A 314 4.31 5.21 0.75
CA TYR A 314 3.97 6.58 0.35
C TYR A 314 2.51 6.92 0.63
N SER A 315 1.61 5.96 0.43
CA SER A 315 0.20 6.11 0.76
C SER A 315 -0.02 6.26 2.27
N ARG A 316 0.74 5.52 3.10
CA ARG A 316 0.72 5.68 4.56
C ARG A 316 1.22 7.04 5.01
N VAL A 317 2.33 7.51 4.47
CA VAL A 317 2.90 8.82 4.82
C VAL A 317 1.96 9.95 4.37
N ALA A 318 1.39 9.86 3.17
CA ALA A 318 0.43 10.83 2.64
C ALA A 318 -0.81 10.93 3.56
N TYR A 319 -1.41 9.79 3.90
CA TYR A 319 -2.56 9.74 4.80
C TYR A 319 -2.21 10.25 6.21
N ALA A 320 -1.08 9.83 6.78
CA ALA A 320 -0.66 10.28 8.10
C ALA A 320 -0.44 11.79 8.13
N ASN A 321 0.22 12.35 7.11
CA ASN A 321 0.40 13.81 6.99
C ASN A 321 -0.91 14.55 6.79
N LEU A 322 -1.87 13.97 6.08
CA LEU A 322 -3.20 14.55 5.91
C LEU A 322 -3.99 14.60 7.23
N ARG A 323 -4.01 13.51 7.99
CA ARG A 323 -4.92 13.35 9.14
C ARG A 323 -4.32 13.64 10.51
N PHE A 324 -3.00 13.52 10.65
CA PHE A 324 -2.36 13.56 11.95
C PHE A 324 -1.35 14.71 12.10
N SER A 325 -1.16 15.56 11.09
CA SER A 325 -0.27 16.72 11.22
C SER A 325 -0.81 17.74 12.22
N LEU A 326 0.11 18.38 12.95
CA LEU A 326 -0.18 19.50 13.86
C LEU A 326 0.58 20.74 13.37
N PRO A 327 0.03 21.51 12.43
CA PRO A 327 0.74 22.65 11.82
C PRO A 327 1.14 23.73 12.82
N LYS A 328 0.37 23.91 13.91
CA LYS A 328 0.68 24.89 14.98
C LYS A 328 1.96 24.52 15.74
N GLU A 329 2.27 23.23 15.83
CA GLU A 329 3.43 22.67 16.53
C GLU A 329 4.57 22.35 15.55
N ASN A 330 4.39 22.59 14.25
CA ASN A 330 5.33 22.19 13.19
C ASN A 330 5.67 20.68 13.23
N LEU A 331 4.68 19.86 13.62
CA LEU A 331 4.80 18.40 13.72
C LEU A 331 4.07 17.75 12.53
N THR A 332 4.84 17.09 11.66
CA THR A 332 4.29 16.33 10.52
C THR A 332 3.59 15.08 10.99
N GLY A 333 2.48 14.73 10.35
CA GLY A 333 1.58 13.70 10.86
C GLY A 333 2.22 12.31 11.02
N TRP A 334 3.11 11.90 10.12
CA TRP A 334 3.82 10.62 10.26
C TRP A 334 4.70 10.51 11.52
N LYS A 335 5.10 11.64 12.13
CA LYS A 335 5.91 11.71 13.37
C LYS A 335 5.07 11.68 14.65
N THR A 336 3.74 11.72 14.54
CA THR A 336 2.85 11.57 15.70
C THR A 336 2.69 10.11 16.08
N ASP A 337 2.23 9.82 17.30
CA ASP A 337 1.99 8.44 17.75
C ASP A 337 0.98 7.71 16.86
N ARG A 338 -0.10 8.40 16.43
CA ARG A 338 -1.06 7.86 15.46
C ARG A 338 -0.43 7.66 14.08
N GLY A 339 0.39 8.61 13.64
CA GLY A 339 1.14 8.50 12.39
C GLY A 339 2.06 7.31 12.36
N ASP A 340 2.96 7.18 13.32
CA ASP A 340 3.90 6.07 13.43
C ASP A 340 3.17 4.71 13.52
N THR A 341 2.07 4.63 14.29
CA THR A 341 1.23 3.43 14.34
C THR A 341 0.65 3.10 12.96
N TYR A 342 0.10 4.10 12.25
CA TYR A 342 -0.45 3.91 10.90
C TYR A 342 0.63 3.53 9.89
N LEU A 343 1.82 4.13 9.96
CA LEU A 343 2.97 3.78 9.11
C LEU A 343 3.38 2.32 9.28
N ARG A 344 3.30 1.77 10.49
CA ARG A 344 3.70 0.39 10.80
C ARG A 344 2.63 -0.62 10.49
N TYR A 345 1.40 -0.36 10.92
CA TYR A 345 0.34 -1.38 10.93
C TYR A 345 -0.75 -1.13 9.90
N GLY A 346 -0.71 0.01 9.21
CA GLY A 346 -1.71 0.41 8.23
C GLY A 346 -3.02 0.83 8.87
N GLU A 347 -4.07 0.83 8.05
CA GLU A 347 -5.43 1.16 8.46
C GLU A 347 -5.97 0.11 9.45
N PRO A 348 -6.48 0.53 10.62
CA PRO A 348 -7.07 -0.40 11.57
C PRO A 348 -8.36 -1.01 11.02
N ILE A 349 -8.66 -2.24 11.42
CA ILE A 349 -9.88 -2.96 11.02
C ILE A 349 -11.12 -2.25 11.56
N ASN A 350 -11.01 -1.71 12.77
CA ASN A 350 -12.02 -0.86 13.36
C ASN A 350 -11.37 0.27 14.15
N ARG A 351 -12.05 1.40 14.22
CA ARG A 351 -11.62 2.59 14.97
C ARG A 351 -12.82 3.14 15.71
N VAL A 352 -12.66 3.38 17.00
CA VAL A 352 -13.69 3.96 17.86
C VAL A 352 -13.11 5.17 18.57
N ARG A 353 -13.78 6.32 18.47
CA ARG A 353 -13.36 7.54 19.16
C ARG A 353 -14.32 7.91 20.29
N PHE A 354 -13.84 7.84 21.52
CA PHE A 354 -14.60 8.24 22.68
C PHE A 354 -14.55 9.76 22.90
N ARG A 355 -15.72 10.35 23.15
CA ARG A 355 -15.87 11.79 23.41
C ARG A 355 -15.51 12.16 24.85
N PRO A 356 -14.93 13.34 25.08
CA PRO A 356 -14.66 13.81 26.43
C PRO A 356 -15.96 14.16 27.17
N HIS A 357 -16.04 13.84 28.45
CA HIS A 357 -17.19 14.17 29.30
C HIS A 357 -16.81 14.17 30.79
N ILE A 358 -17.68 14.73 31.63
CA ILE A 358 -17.46 14.81 33.08
C ILE A 358 -18.39 13.81 33.76
N ASN A 359 -17.83 12.88 34.52
CA ASN A 359 -18.63 11.91 35.28
C ASN A 359 -19.16 12.55 36.56
N ALA A 360 -20.49 12.64 36.65
CA ALA A 360 -21.19 13.21 37.80
C ALA A 360 -21.39 12.16 38.91
N GLY A 361 -20.30 11.71 39.54
CA GLY A 361 -20.38 10.76 40.67
C GLY A 361 -19.21 10.90 41.65
N GLY A 362 -19.43 11.57 42.79
CA GLY A 362 -18.60 11.55 44.02
C GLY A 362 -17.16 12.09 43.95
N ARG A 363 -16.40 11.76 42.91
CA ARG A 363 -15.09 12.31 42.55
C ARG A 363 -15.18 12.72 41.08
N THR A 364 -15.23 14.02 40.80
CA THR A 364 -15.41 14.56 39.44
C THR A 364 -14.24 14.18 38.53
N GLN A 365 -14.34 13.04 37.87
CA GLN A 365 -13.41 12.56 36.86
C GLN A 365 -13.80 13.14 35.49
N VAL A 366 -12.79 13.56 34.74
CA VAL A 366 -12.92 14.10 33.38
C VAL A 366 -12.38 13.05 32.44
N ASN A 367 -13.29 12.42 31.69
CA ASN A 367 -12.92 11.51 30.62
C ASN A 367 -12.41 12.33 29.44
N LEU A 368 -11.23 11.98 28.94
CA LEU A 368 -10.56 12.68 27.86
C LEU A 368 -11.00 12.13 26.50
N LYS A 369 -10.75 12.90 25.44
CA LYS A 369 -10.96 12.44 24.07
C LYS A 369 -9.96 11.33 23.77
N THR A 370 -10.45 10.13 23.51
CA THR A 370 -9.63 8.93 23.30
C THR A 370 -9.99 8.25 21.99
N ASP A 371 -9.00 7.91 21.18
CA ASP A 371 -9.13 7.25 19.89
C ASP A 371 -8.55 5.83 20.02
N VAL A 372 -9.37 4.80 19.79
CA VAL A 372 -9.00 3.39 20.00
C VAL A 372 -9.03 2.66 18.67
N TRP A 373 -7.88 2.09 18.30
CA TRP A 373 -7.65 1.43 17.03
C TRP A 373 -7.52 -0.07 17.24
N TYR A 374 -8.32 -0.83 16.51
CA TYR A 374 -8.37 -2.29 16.59
C TYR A 374 -7.72 -2.91 15.35
N TYR A 375 -6.74 -3.77 15.59
CA TYR A 375 -6.17 -4.69 14.62
C TYR A 375 -6.56 -6.13 15.03
N THR A 376 -6.19 -7.13 14.23
CA THR A 376 -6.58 -8.54 14.45
C THR A 376 -6.27 -9.04 15.86
N ASP A 377 -5.11 -8.68 16.39
CA ASP A 377 -4.58 -9.17 17.67
C ASP A 377 -3.89 -8.06 18.49
N MET A 378 -4.13 -6.79 18.15
CA MET A 378 -3.53 -5.63 18.81
C MET A 378 -4.56 -4.50 18.93
N VAL A 379 -4.50 -3.77 20.04
CA VAL A 379 -5.34 -2.58 20.26
C VAL A 379 -4.47 -1.44 20.75
N PHE A 380 -4.61 -0.27 20.13
CA PHE A 380 -3.90 0.95 20.52
C PHE A 380 -4.91 2.03 20.90
N GLY A 381 -4.83 2.52 22.14
CA GLY A 381 -5.50 3.75 22.56
C GLY A 381 -4.59 4.96 22.43
N PHE A 382 -5.15 6.08 21.96
CA PHE A 382 -4.51 7.38 21.92
C PHE A 382 -5.38 8.43 22.62
N THR A 383 -4.79 9.28 23.44
CA THR A 383 -5.51 10.30 24.22
C THR A 383 -5.03 11.71 23.84
N ASP A 384 -5.98 12.61 23.62
CA ASP A 384 -5.71 14.04 23.48
C ASP A 384 -5.87 14.73 24.84
N ASP A 385 -4.76 14.79 25.58
CA ASP A 385 -4.75 15.26 26.97
C ASP A 385 -5.08 16.75 27.12
N PHE A 386 -4.88 17.53 26.06
CA PHE A 386 -5.02 18.99 26.08
C PHE A 386 -6.14 19.50 25.16
N MET A 387 -6.92 18.60 24.57
CA MET A 387 -7.99 18.91 23.62
C MET A 387 -7.50 19.79 22.45
N ASN A 388 -6.26 19.58 22.02
CA ASN A 388 -5.60 20.38 20.99
C ASN A 388 -5.40 19.61 19.67
N GLY A 389 -5.90 18.37 19.60
CA GLY A 389 -5.74 17.44 18.48
C GLY A 389 -4.47 16.60 18.54
N ASN A 390 -3.60 16.80 19.55
CA ASN A 390 -2.39 16.02 19.74
C ASN A 390 -2.69 14.73 20.52
N PHE A 391 -3.09 13.70 19.78
CA PHE A 391 -3.33 12.37 20.32
C PHE A 391 -2.00 11.63 20.56
N ARG A 392 -1.70 11.38 21.83
CA ARG A 392 -0.53 10.60 22.26
C ARG A 392 -0.95 9.21 22.70
N PHE A 393 -0.02 8.25 22.75
CA PHE A 393 -0.32 6.93 23.29
C PHE A 393 -0.95 7.03 24.69
N SER A 394 -2.10 6.39 24.87
CA SER A 394 -2.78 6.35 26.16
C SER A 394 -1.89 5.67 27.19
N THR A 395 -1.75 6.30 28.35
CA THR A 395 -1.06 5.75 29.52
C THR A 395 -2.02 5.79 30.71
N PRO A 396 -2.28 4.65 31.38
CA PRO A 396 -3.12 4.64 32.57
C PRO A 396 -2.48 5.49 33.65
N THR A 397 -3.27 6.41 34.22
CA THR A 397 -2.85 7.26 35.33
C THR A 397 -3.79 7.05 36.51
N PRO A 398 -3.58 5.97 37.30
CA PRO A 398 -4.44 5.67 38.44
C PRO A 398 -4.56 6.87 39.39
N GLY A 399 -5.79 7.23 39.76
CA GLY A 399 -6.06 8.36 40.64
C GLY A 399 -6.00 9.75 39.97
N SER A 400 -5.70 9.82 38.67
CA SER A 400 -5.80 11.08 37.92
C SER A 400 -7.25 11.55 37.83
N ARG A 401 -7.45 12.87 37.89
CA ARG A 401 -8.74 13.49 37.58
C ARG A 401 -9.07 13.43 36.10
N TYR A 402 -8.06 13.38 35.23
CA TYR A 402 -8.20 13.31 33.78
C TYR A 402 -7.82 11.92 33.31
N VAL A 403 -8.75 11.20 32.72
CA VAL A 403 -8.58 9.76 32.48
C VAL A 403 -8.87 9.41 31.03
N SER A 404 -7.97 8.61 30.46
CA SER A 404 -8.17 7.96 29.17
C SER A 404 -9.30 6.96 29.27
N GLN A 405 -10.14 6.91 28.24
CA GLN A 405 -11.20 5.89 28.14
C GLN A 405 -10.65 4.53 27.67
N PHE A 406 -9.35 4.45 27.35
CA PHE A 406 -8.63 3.21 27.12
C PHE A 406 -7.86 2.78 28.37
N ALA A 407 -8.12 1.57 28.87
CA ALA A 407 -7.54 1.07 30.11
C ALA A 407 -6.08 0.57 29.99
N GLY A 408 -5.58 0.34 28.78
CA GLY A 408 -4.24 -0.19 28.53
C GLY A 408 -3.15 0.88 28.45
N ASP A 409 -1.90 0.44 28.59
CA ASP A 409 -0.69 1.26 28.37
C ASP A 409 -0.19 1.07 26.93
N SER A 410 -0.75 1.88 26.02
CA SER A 410 -0.39 1.84 24.60
C SER A 410 1.06 2.24 24.38
N TYR A 411 1.64 3.09 25.22
CA TYR A 411 3.03 3.53 25.05
C TYR A 411 4.00 2.37 25.29
N ARG A 412 3.84 1.66 26.41
CA ARG A 412 4.65 0.46 26.69
C ARG A 412 4.37 -0.65 25.68
N PHE A 413 3.10 -0.86 25.34
CA PHE A 413 2.72 -1.88 24.36
C PHE A 413 3.31 -1.59 22.97
N ALA A 414 3.21 -0.36 22.46
CA ALA A 414 3.81 0.03 21.19
C ALA A 414 5.33 -0.16 21.16
N ASN A 415 6.03 0.21 22.24
CA ASN A 415 7.48 -0.02 22.34
C ASN A 415 7.85 -1.51 22.34
N TYR A 416 7.02 -2.37 22.94
CA TYR A 416 7.19 -3.81 22.86
C TYR A 416 6.92 -4.35 21.46
N VAL A 417 5.73 -4.05 20.90
CA VAL A 417 5.29 -4.57 19.61
C VAL A 417 6.22 -4.14 18.48
N LYS A 418 6.75 -2.91 18.47
CA LYS A 418 7.72 -2.45 17.46
C LYS A 418 8.94 -3.37 17.34
N ASN A 419 9.37 -4.01 18.42
CA ASN A 419 10.52 -4.91 18.40
C ASN A 419 10.16 -6.35 18.01
N VAL A 420 8.93 -6.80 18.28
CA VAL A 420 8.49 -8.18 18.02
C VAL A 420 7.75 -8.33 16.68
N ARG A 421 7.03 -7.28 16.29
CA ARG A 421 6.29 -7.12 15.04
C ARG A 421 6.43 -5.67 14.56
N ASN A 422 7.50 -5.42 13.81
CA ASN A 422 7.84 -4.06 13.38
C ASN A 422 6.76 -3.41 12.50
N GLU A 423 6.16 -4.20 11.61
CA GLU A 423 5.13 -3.75 10.69
C GLU A 423 4.13 -4.87 10.33
N ILE A 424 2.96 -4.47 9.83
CA ILE A 424 2.02 -5.33 9.11
C ILE A 424 1.95 -4.82 7.68
N TYR A 425 2.23 -5.71 6.74
CA TYR A 425 2.11 -5.44 5.32
C TYR A 425 1.48 -6.63 4.60
N ASN A 426 0.40 -6.36 3.87
CA ASN A 426 -0.19 -7.29 2.93
C ASN A 426 -0.28 -6.57 1.57
N PRO A 427 0.44 -7.02 0.52
CA PRO A 427 0.43 -6.36 -0.78
C PRO A 427 -1.00 -6.20 -1.31
N LYS A 428 -1.33 -4.99 -1.78
CA LYS A 428 -2.57 -4.70 -2.52
C LYS A 428 -2.21 -4.55 -3.99
N PHE A 429 -2.90 -5.27 -4.85
CA PHE A 429 -2.70 -5.24 -6.31
C PHE A 429 -3.91 -4.63 -7.01
N ASP A 430 -3.76 -4.29 -8.29
CA ASP A 430 -4.85 -3.73 -9.13
C ASP A 430 -5.98 -4.74 -9.37
N GLY A 431 -5.74 -6.04 -9.15
CA GLY A 431 -6.72 -7.12 -9.30
C GLY A 431 -6.56 -8.21 -8.22
N PRO A 432 -7.36 -9.28 -8.29
CA PRO A 432 -7.41 -10.30 -7.26
C PRO A 432 -6.14 -11.14 -7.18
N LYS A 433 -5.76 -11.59 -5.98
CA LYS A 433 -4.71 -12.60 -5.81
C LYS A 433 -5.27 -13.98 -6.16
N PHE A 434 -4.49 -14.78 -6.88
CA PHE A 434 -4.83 -16.18 -7.15
C PHE A 434 -3.59 -17.09 -7.06
N LYS A 435 -3.82 -18.40 -6.99
CA LYS A 435 -2.76 -19.40 -6.88
C LYS A 435 -2.56 -20.10 -8.21
N ILE A 436 -1.30 -20.43 -8.51
CA ILE A 436 -0.94 -21.20 -9.70
C ILE A 436 -0.03 -22.33 -9.28
N PRO A 437 -0.31 -23.58 -9.68
CA PRO A 437 0.66 -24.63 -9.55
C PRO A 437 1.82 -24.42 -10.50
N TYR A 438 3.00 -24.82 -10.06
CA TYR A 438 4.20 -24.83 -10.88
C TYR A 438 5.12 -25.97 -10.49
N ASP A 439 5.97 -26.36 -11.43
CA ASP A 439 7.04 -27.31 -11.25
C ASP A 439 8.35 -26.76 -11.78
N ILE A 440 9.45 -27.07 -11.08
CA ILE A 440 10.80 -26.65 -11.46
C ILE A 440 11.62 -27.90 -11.77
N VAL A 441 12.31 -27.86 -12.90
CA VAL A 441 13.21 -28.95 -13.33
C VAL A 441 14.52 -28.39 -13.88
N GLN A 442 15.61 -29.05 -13.51
CA GLN A 442 16.97 -28.63 -13.85
C GLN A 442 17.67 -29.65 -14.73
N PHE A 443 18.37 -29.15 -15.76
CA PHE A 443 19.16 -29.94 -16.69
C PHE A 443 20.56 -29.36 -16.85
N LYS A 444 21.50 -30.24 -17.21
CA LYS A 444 22.85 -29.81 -17.60
C LYS A 444 22.78 -29.02 -18.90
N ASP A 445 23.38 -27.82 -18.93
CA ASP A 445 23.64 -27.11 -20.19
C ASP A 445 24.87 -27.75 -20.86
N LEU A 446 24.68 -28.43 -21.99
CA LEU A 446 25.80 -29.05 -22.71
C LEU A 446 26.67 -28.06 -23.46
N ASN A 447 26.17 -26.84 -23.68
CA ASN A 447 26.92 -25.80 -24.38
C ASN A 447 27.75 -24.96 -23.41
N ASN A 448 27.37 -24.92 -22.13
CA ASN A 448 28.09 -24.20 -21.10
C ASN A 448 28.11 -24.99 -19.77
N PRO A 449 29.22 -25.65 -19.41
CA PRO A 449 29.31 -26.46 -18.19
C PRO A 449 29.28 -25.64 -16.89
N GLU A 450 29.39 -24.32 -16.96
CA GLU A 450 29.23 -23.42 -15.80
C GLU A 450 27.77 -22.99 -15.59
N LYS A 451 26.84 -23.50 -16.41
CA LYS A 451 25.43 -23.15 -16.36
C LYS A 451 24.55 -24.40 -16.27
N THR A 452 23.38 -24.17 -15.72
CA THR A 452 22.30 -25.13 -15.58
C THR A 452 21.06 -24.54 -16.25
N ASP A 453 20.42 -25.33 -17.10
CA ASP A 453 19.14 -24.96 -17.69
C ASP A 453 18.06 -25.24 -16.64
N VAL A 454 17.40 -24.19 -16.17
CA VAL A 454 16.32 -24.26 -15.18
C VAL A 454 15.03 -23.89 -15.87
N TYR A 455 14.08 -24.83 -15.90
CA TYR A 455 12.74 -24.62 -16.43
C TYR A 455 11.76 -24.51 -15.27
N ILE A 456 10.83 -23.57 -15.39
CA ILE A 456 9.63 -23.51 -14.56
C ILE A 456 8.42 -23.68 -15.46
N SER A 457 7.60 -24.69 -15.16
CA SER A 457 6.33 -24.90 -15.85
C SER A 457 5.21 -24.56 -14.89
N TYR A 458 4.21 -23.83 -15.34
CA TYR A 458 3.08 -23.43 -14.50
C TYR A 458 1.76 -23.69 -15.22
N GLY A 459 0.70 -23.87 -14.43
CA GLY A 459 -0.63 -24.17 -14.93
C GLY A 459 -1.65 -23.13 -14.48
N LEU A 460 -2.48 -22.69 -15.41
CA LEU A 460 -3.50 -21.67 -15.17
C LEU A 460 -4.87 -22.25 -15.42
N ALA A 461 -5.76 -22.12 -14.44
CA ALA A 461 -7.06 -22.77 -14.51
C ALA A 461 -7.86 -22.25 -15.71
N ALA A 462 -8.47 -23.15 -16.49
CA ALA A 462 -9.16 -22.77 -17.72
C ALA A 462 -10.46 -21.98 -17.44
N ASN A 463 -11.06 -22.15 -16.27
CA ASN A 463 -12.21 -21.35 -15.82
C ASN A 463 -11.84 -19.86 -15.58
N ASP A 464 -10.57 -19.58 -15.31
CA ASP A 464 -10.03 -18.23 -15.12
C ASP A 464 -9.78 -17.49 -16.45
N THR A 465 -10.29 -18.03 -17.57
CA THR A 465 -9.91 -17.63 -18.93
C THR A 465 -11.14 -17.37 -19.81
N LEU A 466 -10.99 -16.50 -20.81
CA LEU A 466 -12.08 -16.18 -21.73
C LEU A 466 -12.11 -17.18 -22.89
N ILE A 467 -13.30 -17.49 -23.39
CA ILE A 467 -13.47 -18.28 -24.61
C ILE A 467 -13.88 -17.36 -25.76
N LYS A 468 -13.14 -17.38 -26.88
CA LYS A 468 -13.50 -16.67 -28.12
C LYS A 468 -13.33 -17.60 -29.32
N ASN A 469 -14.40 -17.78 -30.11
CA ASN A 469 -14.43 -18.67 -31.27
C ASN A 469 -14.00 -20.11 -30.94
N GLY A 470 -14.37 -20.61 -29.75
CA GLY A 470 -13.98 -21.94 -29.26
C GLY A 470 -12.51 -22.08 -28.83
N ASN A 471 -11.73 -21.00 -28.86
CA ASN A 471 -10.36 -20.94 -28.34
C ASN A 471 -10.33 -20.22 -27.00
N TYR A 472 -9.44 -20.67 -26.12
CA TYR A 472 -9.17 -19.99 -24.87
C TYR A 472 -8.23 -18.80 -25.12
N ILE A 473 -8.68 -17.60 -24.78
CA ILE A 473 -7.84 -16.41 -24.75
C ILE A 473 -7.23 -16.31 -23.37
N TYR A 474 -5.91 -16.25 -23.35
CA TYR A 474 -5.14 -16.20 -22.12
C TYR A 474 -4.16 -15.03 -22.11
N PRO A 475 -4.66 -13.78 -22.25
CA PRO A 475 -3.79 -12.63 -22.33
C PRO A 475 -3.24 -12.38 -20.92
N HIS A 476 -1.99 -12.79 -20.70
CA HIS A 476 -1.30 -12.58 -19.44
C HIS A 476 0.19 -12.37 -19.70
N ILE A 477 0.84 -11.78 -18.72
CA ILE A 477 2.28 -11.64 -18.66
C ILE A 477 2.79 -12.60 -17.59
N ALA A 478 3.76 -13.44 -17.93
CA ALA A 478 4.41 -14.32 -16.98
C ALA A 478 5.89 -13.98 -16.89
N GLY A 479 6.41 -13.91 -15.67
CA GLY A 479 7.81 -13.63 -15.40
C GLY A 479 8.43 -14.74 -14.56
N PHE A 480 9.63 -15.14 -14.94
CA PHE A 480 10.48 -16.01 -14.15
C PHE A 480 11.77 -15.27 -13.83
N PHE A 481 12.02 -15.02 -12.55
CA PHE A 481 13.14 -14.22 -12.07
C PHE A 481 14.00 -15.04 -11.10
N TYR A 482 15.30 -14.79 -11.12
CA TYR A 482 16.27 -15.37 -10.21
C TYR A 482 17.10 -14.27 -9.54
N SER A 483 17.08 -14.27 -8.22
CA SER A 483 17.87 -13.38 -7.36
C SER A 483 18.88 -14.19 -6.55
N ASP A 484 20.02 -13.60 -6.23
CA ASP A 484 20.97 -14.21 -5.29
C ASP A 484 20.42 -14.25 -3.85
N LEU A 485 21.19 -14.82 -2.91
CA LEU A 485 20.80 -14.85 -1.49
C LEU A 485 20.66 -13.46 -0.85
N TYR A 486 21.14 -12.41 -1.50
CA TYR A 486 21.02 -11.01 -1.10
C TYR A 486 19.90 -10.28 -1.86
N TYR A 487 18.97 -11.01 -2.50
CA TYR A 487 17.85 -10.46 -3.25
C TYR A 487 18.24 -9.57 -4.45
N ASN A 488 19.49 -9.63 -4.92
CA ASN A 488 19.87 -8.94 -6.15
C ASN A 488 19.43 -9.77 -7.35
N LEU A 489 18.53 -9.21 -8.16
CA LEU A 489 18.07 -9.82 -9.41
C LEU A 489 19.25 -10.06 -10.36
N LYS A 490 19.54 -11.33 -10.69
CA LYS A 490 20.67 -11.73 -11.56
C LYS A 490 20.23 -12.13 -12.96
N ASN A 491 19.06 -12.74 -13.09
CA ASN A 491 18.55 -13.20 -14.38
C ASN A 491 17.02 -13.21 -14.37
N SER A 492 16.40 -12.99 -15.53
CA SER A 492 14.95 -13.04 -15.67
C SER A 492 14.52 -13.26 -17.12
N VAL A 493 13.33 -13.81 -17.28
CA VAL A 493 12.63 -13.91 -18.56
C VAL A 493 11.18 -13.51 -18.32
N VAL A 494 10.64 -12.71 -19.23
CA VAL A 494 9.24 -12.28 -19.23
C VAL A 494 8.64 -12.65 -20.57
N ASP A 495 7.50 -13.32 -20.53
CA ASP A 495 6.75 -13.74 -21.70
C ASP A 495 5.35 -13.12 -21.67
N THR A 496 4.86 -12.71 -22.84
CA THR A 496 3.50 -12.20 -23.02
C THR A 496 2.72 -13.20 -23.86
N VAL A 497 1.83 -13.91 -23.19
CA VAL A 497 1.05 -14.97 -23.83
C VAL A 497 -0.31 -14.39 -24.21
N SER A 498 -0.76 -14.65 -25.44
CA SER A 498 -1.97 -14.01 -25.98
C SER A 498 -3.04 -14.99 -26.47
N ASN A 499 -2.70 -16.20 -26.91
CA ASN A 499 -3.67 -17.16 -27.46
C ASN A 499 -3.27 -18.62 -27.18
N PHE A 500 -4.24 -19.45 -26.80
CA PHE A 500 -4.10 -20.92 -26.75
C PHE A 500 -5.18 -21.61 -27.59
N ARG A 501 -4.81 -22.73 -28.21
CA ARG A 501 -5.76 -23.65 -28.85
C ARG A 501 -6.30 -24.62 -27.81
N LYS A 502 -7.56 -25.04 -27.95
CA LYS A 502 -8.22 -26.04 -27.09
C LYS A 502 -7.40 -27.33 -26.89
N SER A 503 -6.59 -27.71 -27.88
CA SER A 503 -5.70 -28.87 -27.83
C SER A 503 -4.59 -28.78 -26.77
N GLY A 504 -4.31 -27.60 -26.20
CA GLY A 504 -3.34 -27.41 -25.12
C GLY A 504 -3.95 -27.44 -23.71
N LEU A 505 -5.24 -27.76 -23.58
CA LEU A 505 -5.87 -27.94 -22.27
C LEU A 505 -5.47 -29.28 -21.69
N VAL A 506 -5.03 -29.20 -20.45
CA VAL A 506 -4.75 -30.36 -19.61
C VAL A 506 -5.94 -30.58 -18.72
N ASN A 507 -6.71 -31.64 -18.92
CA ASN A 507 -7.69 -32.03 -17.91
C ASN A 507 -6.93 -32.59 -16.70
N ILE A 508 -7.32 -32.23 -15.49
CA ILE A 508 -6.74 -32.77 -14.25
C ILE A 508 -7.75 -33.66 -13.54
N GLU A 509 -9.00 -33.21 -13.49
CA GLU A 509 -10.16 -33.93 -12.93
C GLU A 509 -11.37 -33.68 -13.84
N LYS A 510 -12.52 -34.30 -13.52
CA LYS A 510 -13.75 -34.32 -14.34
C LYS A 510 -14.22 -32.92 -14.76
N ASP A 511 -13.87 -31.85 -14.03
CA ASP A 511 -14.26 -30.46 -14.30
C ASP A 511 -13.11 -29.43 -14.13
N SER A 512 -11.85 -29.87 -14.03
CA SER A 512 -10.70 -28.96 -13.87
C SER A 512 -9.73 -29.14 -15.02
N SER A 513 -9.45 -28.05 -15.75
CA SER A 513 -8.42 -28.05 -16.77
C SER A 513 -7.43 -26.91 -16.58
N LEU A 514 -6.16 -27.14 -16.90
CA LEU A 514 -5.10 -26.14 -16.87
C LEU A 514 -4.59 -25.84 -18.28
N LEU A 515 -4.28 -24.56 -18.49
CA LEU A 515 -3.40 -24.10 -19.55
C LEU A 515 -1.98 -24.08 -19.00
N VAL A 516 -1.12 -24.91 -19.57
CA VAL A 516 0.27 -25.03 -19.14
C VAL A 516 1.15 -24.11 -19.99
N ASN A 517 2.12 -23.46 -19.35
CA ASN A 517 3.22 -22.80 -20.04
C ASN A 517 4.54 -23.01 -19.30
N SER A 518 5.66 -22.80 -19.99
CA SER A 518 6.99 -22.99 -19.42
C SER A 518 7.92 -21.83 -19.76
N LEU A 519 8.71 -21.41 -18.78
CA LEU A 519 9.77 -20.42 -18.91
C LEU A 519 11.11 -21.07 -18.57
N ALA A 520 12.19 -20.55 -19.14
CA ALA A 520 13.52 -21.13 -18.95
C ALA A 520 14.56 -20.05 -18.69
N LEU A 521 15.49 -20.34 -17.78
CA LEU A 521 16.68 -19.54 -17.51
C LEU A 521 17.93 -20.41 -17.55
N LYS A 522 19.04 -19.79 -17.93
CA LYS A 522 20.38 -20.36 -17.81
C LYS A 522 21.07 -19.75 -16.60
N LEU A 523 21.22 -20.54 -15.54
CA LEU A 523 21.69 -20.05 -14.24
C LEU A 523 23.03 -20.66 -13.86
N PRO A 524 23.93 -19.92 -13.19
CA PRO A 524 25.10 -20.52 -12.58
C PRO A 524 24.67 -21.45 -11.42
N PRO A 525 25.46 -22.49 -11.09
CA PRO A 525 25.15 -23.41 -10.01
C PRO A 525 25.39 -22.76 -8.65
N ASP A 526 24.40 -22.00 -8.19
CA ASP A 526 24.39 -21.23 -6.96
C ASP A 526 23.03 -21.35 -6.25
N SER A 527 22.97 -20.94 -4.98
CA SER A 527 21.72 -20.84 -4.25
C SER A 527 21.15 -19.42 -4.32
N GLY A 528 19.83 -19.31 -4.37
CA GLY A 528 19.15 -18.03 -4.47
C GLY A 528 17.64 -18.17 -4.28
N TYR A 529 16.92 -17.17 -4.75
CA TYR A 529 15.46 -17.15 -4.75
C TYR A 529 14.96 -17.07 -6.18
N LEU A 530 13.89 -17.80 -6.48
CA LEU A 530 13.13 -17.53 -7.71
C LEU A 530 11.79 -16.93 -7.41
N ALA A 531 11.31 -16.21 -8.42
CA ALA A 531 10.00 -15.64 -8.50
C ALA A 531 9.31 -16.14 -9.76
N LEU A 532 8.15 -16.78 -9.60
CA LEU A 532 7.19 -16.95 -10.68
C LEU A 532 6.06 -15.96 -10.47
N GLU A 533 5.88 -15.08 -11.44
CA GLU A 533 4.81 -14.08 -11.41
C GLU A 533 3.94 -14.20 -12.64
N VAL A 534 2.64 -14.01 -12.46
CA VAL A 534 1.65 -14.00 -13.54
C VAL A 534 0.68 -12.85 -13.31
N LEU A 535 0.51 -12.01 -14.32
CA LEU A 535 -0.45 -10.90 -14.36
C LEU A 535 -1.48 -11.15 -15.47
N ARG A 536 -2.74 -11.32 -15.12
CA ARG A 536 -3.84 -11.46 -16.09
C ARG A 536 -4.21 -10.09 -16.67
N ASN A 537 -4.40 -10.00 -17.98
CA ASN A 537 -4.70 -8.70 -18.61
C ASN A 537 -6.17 -8.26 -18.42
N ILE A 538 -7.09 -9.20 -18.17
CA ILE A 538 -8.54 -8.94 -18.16
C ILE A 538 -8.98 -8.29 -16.84
N ASP A 539 -8.69 -8.95 -15.73
CA ASP A 539 -9.12 -8.54 -14.39
C ASP A 539 -7.95 -8.02 -13.54
N LYS A 540 -6.75 -7.93 -14.14
CA LYS A 540 -5.50 -7.56 -13.46
C LYS A 540 -5.12 -8.50 -12.30
N GLY A 541 -5.64 -9.73 -12.31
CA GLY A 541 -5.33 -10.73 -11.30
C GLY A 541 -3.84 -11.02 -11.23
N VAL A 542 -3.35 -11.29 -10.02
CA VAL A 542 -1.93 -11.48 -9.72
C VAL A 542 -1.70 -12.84 -9.04
N ALA A 543 -0.75 -13.60 -9.56
CA ALA A 543 -0.12 -14.70 -8.84
C ALA A 543 1.38 -14.42 -8.70
N ALA A 544 1.92 -14.60 -7.50
CA ALA A 544 3.33 -14.41 -7.21
C ALA A 544 3.78 -15.52 -6.26
N ASN A 545 4.59 -16.44 -6.78
CA ASN A 545 5.23 -17.50 -5.99
C ASN A 545 6.70 -17.15 -5.83
N ARG A 546 7.23 -17.40 -4.65
CA ARG A 546 8.62 -17.15 -4.27
C ARG A 546 9.15 -18.37 -3.54
N ASP A 547 10.24 -18.92 -4.03
CA ASP A 547 10.88 -20.08 -3.41
C ASP A 547 12.39 -19.92 -3.38
N LYS A 548 13.01 -20.54 -2.39
CA LYS A 548 14.46 -20.75 -2.39
C LYS A 548 14.78 -21.90 -3.34
N ILE A 549 15.83 -21.74 -4.13
CA ILE A 549 16.38 -22.80 -4.97
C ILE A 549 17.87 -22.95 -4.76
N THR A 550 18.32 -24.18 -4.93
CA THR A 550 19.72 -24.49 -5.19
C THR A 550 19.83 -24.94 -6.63
N VAL A 551 20.50 -24.13 -7.45
CA VAL A 551 20.78 -24.48 -8.84
C VAL A 551 21.85 -25.56 -8.84
N LYS A 552 21.49 -26.76 -9.32
CA LYS A 552 22.34 -27.93 -9.30
C LYS A 552 23.59 -27.69 -10.13
N ARG A 553 24.76 -28.01 -9.57
CA ARG A 553 26.00 -28.13 -10.33
C ARG A 553 26.02 -29.47 -11.03
N PHE A 554 26.08 -29.46 -12.36
CA PHE A 554 26.29 -30.66 -13.15
C PHE A 554 27.77 -30.82 -13.51
N GLY A 555 28.42 -31.85 -12.98
CA GLY A 555 29.82 -32.17 -13.28
C GLY A 555 30.03 -32.71 -14.71
N ASN A 556 31.28 -32.84 -15.14
CA ASN A 556 31.64 -33.41 -16.46
C ASN A 556 32.20 -34.84 -16.40
N GLU A 557 32.47 -35.35 -15.19
CA GLU A 557 33.18 -36.61 -15.00
C GLU A 557 32.28 -37.69 -14.37
N ASN A 558 31.50 -37.31 -13.37
CA ASN A 558 30.68 -38.25 -12.61
C ASN A 558 29.32 -38.49 -13.28
N LEU A 559 28.83 -39.73 -13.20
CA LEU A 559 27.48 -40.08 -13.62
C LEU A 559 26.45 -39.23 -12.87
N GLU A 560 25.62 -38.52 -13.63
CA GLU A 560 24.59 -37.64 -13.09
C GLU A 560 23.28 -37.81 -13.84
N ILE A 561 22.18 -37.46 -13.18
CA ILE A 561 20.87 -37.38 -13.81
C ILE A 561 20.22 -36.02 -13.57
N SER A 562 19.46 -35.56 -14.57
CA SER A 562 18.64 -34.35 -14.46
C SER A 562 17.49 -34.55 -13.46
N ASP A 563 16.72 -33.48 -13.24
CA ASP A 563 15.39 -33.64 -12.65
C ASP A 563 14.46 -34.40 -13.58
N ILE A 564 13.44 -35.01 -12.96
CA ILE A 564 12.43 -35.81 -13.63
C ILE A 564 11.27 -34.89 -14.01
N VAL A 565 10.95 -34.83 -15.30
CA VAL A 565 9.74 -34.19 -15.79
C VAL A 565 8.64 -35.22 -15.81
N LEU A 566 7.55 -34.93 -15.09
CA LEU A 566 6.29 -35.65 -15.25
C LEU A 566 5.42 -34.85 -16.22
N ALA A 567 5.16 -35.46 -17.36
CA ALA A 567 4.51 -34.85 -18.50
C ALA A 567 3.21 -35.59 -18.82
N LEU A 568 2.32 -34.88 -19.51
CA LEU A 568 1.08 -35.45 -20.04
C LEU A 568 1.33 -36.03 -21.41
N ASP A 569 2.25 -35.44 -22.15
CA ASP A 569 2.64 -35.90 -23.46
C ASP A 569 4.08 -35.52 -23.79
N ILE A 570 4.74 -36.39 -24.57
CA ILE A 570 6.10 -36.23 -25.06
C ILE A 570 6.11 -36.67 -26.52
N SER A 571 6.53 -35.79 -27.42
CA SER A 571 6.57 -36.08 -28.85
C SER A 571 7.79 -35.48 -29.52
N THR A 572 8.20 -36.08 -30.63
CA THR A 572 9.20 -35.49 -31.53
C THR A 572 8.57 -34.52 -32.53
N LYS A 573 7.24 -34.51 -32.64
CA LYS A 573 6.50 -33.56 -33.48
C LYS A 573 6.48 -32.18 -32.82
N ASN A 574 6.73 -31.14 -33.62
CA ASN A 574 6.73 -29.77 -33.13
C ASN A 574 5.33 -29.18 -33.29
N GLU A 575 4.53 -29.26 -32.23
CA GLU A 575 3.20 -28.66 -32.14
C GLU A 575 3.21 -27.50 -31.12
N ASN A 576 2.34 -26.52 -31.31
CA ASN A 576 2.42 -25.25 -30.57
C ASN A 576 2.00 -25.34 -29.10
N TYR A 577 1.39 -26.45 -28.66
CA TYR A 577 1.00 -26.64 -27.25
C TYR A 577 2.12 -27.24 -26.38
N TYR A 578 3.21 -27.74 -26.97
CA TYR A 578 4.36 -28.17 -26.17
C TYR A 578 5.13 -26.95 -25.69
N THR A 579 5.16 -26.75 -24.38
CA THR A 579 5.68 -25.54 -23.76
C THR A 579 7.13 -25.69 -23.35
N LEU A 580 7.60 -26.93 -23.15
CA LEU A 580 8.98 -27.25 -22.83
C LEU A 580 9.63 -27.99 -24.01
N LYS A 581 10.66 -27.39 -24.60
CA LYS A 581 11.44 -28.00 -25.68
C LYS A 581 12.79 -28.44 -25.16
N ARG A 582 13.09 -29.73 -25.25
CA ARG A 582 14.34 -30.28 -24.74
C ARG A 582 14.88 -31.36 -25.68
N ARG A 583 16.10 -31.14 -26.19
CA ARG A 583 16.72 -32.00 -27.22
C ARG A 583 15.81 -32.12 -28.44
N ASN A 584 15.45 -33.34 -28.81
CA ASN A 584 14.57 -33.67 -29.92
C ASN A 584 13.12 -33.90 -29.46
N PHE A 585 12.81 -33.61 -28.18
CA PHE A 585 11.50 -33.82 -27.59
C PHE A 585 10.83 -32.47 -27.31
N ASN A 586 9.56 -32.42 -27.67
CA ASN A 586 8.62 -31.40 -27.27
C ASN A 586 7.75 -32.02 -26.17
N ILE A 587 7.70 -31.37 -25.02
CA ILE A 587 7.15 -31.90 -23.79
C ILE A 587 6.02 -30.98 -23.33
N LEU A 588 4.90 -31.57 -22.93
CA LEU A 588 3.78 -30.90 -22.28
C LEU A 588 3.82 -31.29 -20.79
N PRO A 589 4.44 -30.46 -19.91
CA PRO A 589 4.60 -30.80 -18.50
C PRO A 589 3.26 -30.81 -17.75
N ASN A 590 3.22 -31.53 -16.63
CA ASN A 590 2.11 -31.45 -15.68
C ASN A 590 2.56 -30.74 -14.39
N PRO A 591 2.39 -29.41 -14.28
CA PRO A 591 2.82 -28.67 -13.10
C PRO A 591 2.03 -29.03 -11.82
N TYR A 592 0.86 -29.68 -11.94
CA TYR A 592 0.09 -30.15 -10.80
C TYR A 592 0.58 -31.50 -10.28
N SER A 593 1.34 -32.26 -11.09
CA SER A 593 1.77 -33.63 -10.81
C SER A 593 0.62 -34.57 -10.39
N ILE A 594 -0.59 -34.33 -10.92
CA ILE A 594 -1.76 -35.19 -10.71
C ILE A 594 -2.10 -35.90 -12.02
N PHE A 595 -2.22 -37.21 -11.95
CA PHE A 595 -2.43 -38.09 -13.09
C PHE A 595 -3.60 -39.04 -12.86
N SER A 596 -4.15 -39.56 -13.95
CA SER A 596 -5.29 -40.47 -13.94
C SER A 596 -5.24 -41.44 -15.11
N ASP A 597 -6.20 -42.35 -15.16
CA ASP A 597 -6.46 -43.24 -16.30
C ASP A 597 -6.64 -42.48 -17.63
N VAL A 598 -7.23 -41.28 -17.58
CA VAL A 598 -7.37 -40.36 -18.72
C VAL A 598 -6.04 -39.69 -19.07
N ASN A 599 -5.29 -39.24 -18.07
CA ASN A 599 -4.03 -38.51 -18.24
C ASN A 599 -2.85 -39.37 -17.80
N LYS A 600 -2.35 -40.18 -18.74
CA LYS A 600 -1.23 -41.09 -18.50
C LYS A 600 0.04 -40.33 -18.11
N ILE A 601 0.89 -41.00 -17.33
CA ILE A 601 2.14 -40.43 -16.83
C ILE A 601 3.23 -40.64 -17.87
N ASN A 602 3.66 -39.58 -18.53
CA ASN A 602 4.85 -39.59 -19.37
C ASN A 602 6.04 -39.08 -18.56
N ILE A 603 7.16 -39.78 -18.59
CA ILE A 603 8.35 -39.45 -17.79
C ILE A 603 9.47 -39.07 -18.76
N TYR A 604 10.16 -37.96 -18.47
CA TYR A 604 11.39 -37.55 -19.18
C TYR A 604 12.49 -37.18 -18.20
N TYR A 605 13.71 -37.65 -18.46
CA TYR A 605 14.92 -37.17 -17.80
C TYR A 605 16.16 -37.44 -18.67
N GLU A 606 17.30 -36.86 -18.29
CA GLU A 606 18.57 -37.02 -18.97
C GLU A 606 19.61 -37.66 -18.04
N VAL A 607 20.41 -38.56 -18.60
CA VAL A 607 21.57 -39.19 -17.96
C VAL A 607 22.83 -38.58 -18.57
N TYR A 608 23.78 -38.17 -17.74
CA TYR A 608 25.00 -37.47 -18.15
C TYR A 608 26.26 -38.22 -17.75
N ASN A 609 27.30 -38.01 -18.55
CA ASN A 609 28.67 -38.49 -18.31
C ASN A 609 28.77 -40.03 -18.17
N LEU A 610 28.01 -40.78 -18.97
CA LEU A 610 28.15 -42.23 -19.05
C LEU A 610 29.56 -42.61 -19.52
N ASN A 611 30.12 -43.66 -18.92
CA ASN A 611 31.43 -44.18 -19.27
C ASN A 611 31.32 -45.06 -20.53
N LEU A 612 32.09 -44.74 -21.57
CA LEU A 612 32.15 -45.55 -22.78
C LEU A 612 33.26 -46.59 -22.65
N ASN A 613 32.94 -47.85 -22.97
CA ASN A 613 33.95 -48.89 -23.07
C ASN A 613 34.88 -48.68 -24.28
N GLU A 614 35.86 -49.57 -24.47
CA GLU A 614 36.82 -49.52 -25.58
C GLU A 614 36.15 -49.52 -26.97
N SER A 615 34.94 -50.07 -27.09
CA SER A 615 34.14 -50.08 -28.32
C SER A 615 33.29 -48.81 -28.50
N GLY A 616 33.41 -47.81 -27.63
CA GLY A 616 32.64 -46.57 -27.68
C GLY A 616 31.20 -46.70 -27.19
N ILE A 617 30.87 -47.72 -26.38
CA ILE A 617 29.50 -48.05 -25.96
C ILE A 617 29.37 -47.91 -24.44
N ALA A 618 28.36 -47.14 -24.01
CA ALA A 618 27.90 -47.12 -22.63
C ALA A 618 26.83 -48.19 -22.41
N ASN A 619 26.96 -48.94 -21.32
CA ASN A 619 25.93 -49.84 -20.81
C ASN A 619 25.53 -49.36 -19.41
N PHE A 620 24.23 -49.26 -19.14
CA PHE A 620 23.76 -48.86 -17.81
C PHE A 620 22.41 -49.52 -17.49
N GLU A 621 22.17 -49.73 -16.20
CA GLU A 621 20.91 -50.22 -15.65
C GLU A 621 20.11 -49.04 -15.09
N GLN A 622 18.84 -48.97 -15.46
CA GLN A 622 17.84 -48.13 -14.83
C GLN A 622 17.03 -48.98 -13.85
N LYS A 623 16.99 -48.58 -12.58
CA LYS A 623 16.06 -49.10 -11.57
C LYS A 623 15.04 -48.02 -11.24
N LEU A 624 13.79 -48.24 -11.62
CA LEU A 624 12.65 -47.40 -11.29
C LEU A 624 11.93 -48.01 -10.09
N THR A 625 11.67 -47.21 -9.05
CA THR A 625 10.92 -47.62 -7.86
C THR A 625 9.76 -46.67 -7.64
N ILE A 626 8.55 -47.20 -7.47
CA ILE A 626 7.35 -46.43 -7.13
C ILE A 626 6.89 -46.90 -5.75
N LYS A 627 6.75 -45.96 -4.82
CA LYS A 627 6.30 -46.25 -3.44
C LYS A 627 5.10 -45.37 -3.10
N LYS A 628 4.01 -45.98 -2.60
CA LYS A 628 2.86 -45.25 -2.07
C LYS A 628 3.26 -44.54 -0.77
N ILE A 629 2.91 -43.27 -0.64
CA ILE A 629 3.18 -42.47 0.56
C ILE A 629 1.99 -42.65 1.51
N GLU A 630 2.22 -43.26 2.67
CA GLU A 630 1.16 -43.45 3.67
C GLU A 630 0.83 -42.11 4.35
N GLU A 631 -0.46 -41.75 4.38
CA GLU A 631 -0.95 -40.60 5.14
C GLU A 631 -0.78 -40.85 6.64
N LYS A 632 0.32 -40.37 7.22
CA LYS A 632 0.37 -40.17 8.67
C LYS A 632 -0.26 -38.82 8.99
N SER A 633 -1.26 -38.87 9.87
CA SER A 633 -1.91 -37.72 10.50
C SER A 633 -0.93 -36.58 10.79
N SER A 634 -1.29 -35.40 10.27
CA SER A 634 -0.88 -34.04 10.63
C SER A 634 0.41 -33.84 11.45
N ILE A 635 1.28 -32.98 10.88
CA ILE A 635 2.41 -32.24 11.50
C ILE A 635 3.76 -32.96 11.43
N ASN A 636 4.45 -32.79 10.29
CA ASN A 636 5.70 -32.04 10.29
C ASN A 636 6.17 -31.66 8.88
N LYS A 637 6.69 -30.43 8.79
CA LYS A 637 7.30 -29.81 7.61
C LYS A 637 8.37 -30.71 7.01
N PHE A 638 8.27 -30.93 5.71
CA PHE A 638 9.13 -31.77 4.91
C PHE A 638 10.53 -31.15 4.74
N PHE A 639 11.54 -32.04 4.72
CA PHE A 639 12.95 -31.86 4.41
C PHE A 639 13.90 -31.39 5.51
N GLY A 640 14.32 -32.36 6.34
CA GLY A 640 15.55 -32.30 7.09
C GLY A 640 16.01 -33.70 7.46
N SER A 641 16.93 -34.27 6.65
CA SER A 641 17.72 -35.48 6.92
C SER A 641 17.02 -36.85 6.85
N ILE A 642 17.78 -37.81 6.32
CA ILE A 642 17.60 -39.27 6.38
C ILE A 642 16.72 -39.88 5.28
N LEU A 643 17.38 -40.55 4.34
CA LEU A 643 17.23 -42.00 4.16
C LEU A 643 18.45 -42.58 3.43
N LYS A 644 19.36 -43.17 4.22
CA LYS A 644 20.20 -44.27 3.77
C LYS A 644 19.26 -45.38 3.31
N VAL A 645 19.23 -45.67 2.02
CA VAL A 645 18.66 -46.93 1.52
C VAL A 645 19.78 -47.68 0.81
N PHE A 646 20.53 -48.43 1.61
CA PHE A 646 21.30 -49.59 1.15
C PHE A 646 20.61 -50.84 1.69
N GLY A 647 20.15 -51.68 0.76
CA GLY A 647 19.94 -53.12 0.90
C GLY A 647 19.17 -53.63 2.12
N LYS A 648 17.90 -53.99 1.92
CA LYS A 648 17.41 -55.38 1.84
C LYS A 648 15.89 -55.31 1.61
N ASP A 649 15.43 -55.93 0.54
CA ASP A 649 14.02 -55.99 0.17
C ASP A 649 13.20 -56.71 1.26
N GLU A 650 12.18 -56.01 1.77
CA GLU A 650 10.93 -56.51 2.38
C GLU A 650 10.15 -55.26 2.85
N ASP A 651 9.56 -54.53 1.89
CA ASP A 651 8.67 -53.40 2.16
C ASP A 651 7.48 -53.54 1.18
N ASP A 652 6.35 -54.09 1.67
CA ASP A 652 5.21 -54.65 0.91
C ASP A 652 4.47 -53.66 -0.04
N ASN A 653 4.86 -52.39 -0.08
CA ASN A 653 4.15 -51.32 -0.81
C ASN A 653 5.00 -50.59 -1.87
N SER A 654 6.01 -51.26 -2.46
CA SER A 654 6.83 -50.66 -3.53
C SER A 654 6.96 -51.54 -4.78
N ILE A 655 6.78 -50.94 -5.97
CA ILE A 655 7.02 -51.60 -7.27
C ILE A 655 8.38 -51.20 -7.77
N THR A 656 9.15 -52.17 -8.26
CA THR A 656 10.46 -51.94 -8.84
C THR A 656 10.55 -52.54 -10.24
N LEU A 657 10.99 -51.74 -11.21
CA LEU A 657 11.29 -52.17 -12.57
C LEU A 657 12.76 -51.91 -12.87
N SER A 658 13.47 -52.91 -13.40
CA SER A 658 14.85 -52.77 -13.88
C SER A 658 14.92 -52.93 -15.40
N THR A 659 15.57 -51.98 -16.07
CA THR A 659 15.77 -51.98 -17.53
C THR A 659 17.24 -51.76 -17.85
N ASN A 660 17.81 -52.59 -18.73
CA ASN A 660 19.18 -52.44 -19.21
C ASN A 660 19.21 -51.67 -20.54
N TYR A 661 20.07 -50.66 -20.62
CA TYR A 661 20.23 -49.82 -21.80
C TYR A 661 21.65 -49.91 -22.38
N ARG A 662 21.74 -49.74 -23.70
CA ARG A 662 22.99 -49.64 -24.46
C ARG A 662 22.93 -48.42 -25.37
N THR A 663 23.93 -47.54 -25.32
CA THR A 663 23.97 -46.31 -26.14
C THR A 663 25.39 -45.95 -26.57
N LEU A 664 25.49 -45.22 -27.67
CA LEU A 664 26.74 -44.60 -28.14
C LEU A 664 26.95 -43.19 -27.57
N ASN A 665 25.91 -42.62 -26.94
CA ASN A 665 25.95 -41.25 -26.43
C ASN A 665 26.39 -41.21 -24.97
N LYS A 666 27.39 -40.38 -24.65
CA LYS A 666 27.77 -40.10 -23.25
C LYS A 666 26.65 -39.40 -22.45
N ASN A 667 25.78 -38.68 -23.13
CA ASN A 667 24.63 -37.99 -22.55
C ASN A 667 23.37 -38.51 -23.24
N GLN A 668 22.50 -39.20 -22.50
CA GLN A 668 21.35 -39.92 -23.04
C GLN A 668 20.05 -39.37 -22.47
N SER A 669 19.10 -39.01 -23.33
CA SER A 669 17.71 -38.72 -22.91
C SER A 669 16.93 -40.02 -22.80
N ILE A 670 16.12 -40.14 -21.75
CA ILE A 670 15.22 -41.27 -21.53
C ILE A 670 13.80 -40.73 -21.39
N ASN A 671 12.87 -41.37 -22.11
CA ASN A 671 11.45 -41.15 -21.94
C ASN A 671 10.69 -42.48 -22.04
N PHE A 672 9.60 -42.58 -21.29
CA PHE A 672 8.65 -43.69 -21.37
C PHE A 672 7.34 -43.28 -20.70
N MET A 673 6.30 -44.04 -20.97
CA MET A 673 5.00 -43.91 -20.35
C MET A 673 4.86 -44.95 -19.24
N LEU A 674 4.27 -44.54 -18.12
CA LEU A 674 3.93 -45.39 -16.99
C LEU A 674 2.41 -45.53 -16.89
N ASP A 675 1.92 -46.77 -16.91
CA ASP A 675 0.52 -47.09 -16.70
C ASP A 675 0.28 -47.49 -15.24
N MET A 676 -0.53 -46.70 -14.54
CA MET A 676 -0.87 -46.89 -13.13
C MET A 676 -2.34 -47.31 -12.93
N SER A 677 -3.06 -47.70 -13.99
CA SER A 677 -4.50 -48.02 -13.95
C SER A 677 -4.90 -49.10 -12.92
N SER A 678 -3.99 -50.03 -12.61
CA SER A 678 -4.22 -51.09 -11.62
C SER A 678 -3.89 -50.69 -10.17
N TYR A 679 -3.53 -49.43 -9.91
CA TYR A 679 -3.15 -48.95 -8.57
C TYR A 679 -4.22 -48.03 -7.98
N ASP A 680 -4.29 -48.04 -6.65
CA ASP A 680 -5.19 -47.19 -5.88
C ASP A 680 -4.86 -45.70 -6.07
N SER A 681 -5.88 -44.86 -5.88
CA SER A 681 -5.65 -43.43 -5.69
C SER A 681 -4.74 -43.16 -4.48
N GLY A 682 -3.87 -42.17 -4.60
CA GLY A 682 -2.97 -41.75 -3.51
C GLY A 682 -1.77 -40.96 -3.99
N ASP A 683 -0.93 -40.56 -3.02
CA ASP A 683 0.35 -39.92 -3.29
C ASP A 683 1.45 -40.96 -3.43
N TYR A 684 2.33 -40.78 -4.40
CA TYR A 684 3.40 -41.71 -4.77
C TYR A 684 4.74 -40.99 -4.92
N LEU A 685 5.81 -41.68 -4.50
CA LEU A 685 7.19 -41.29 -4.76
C LEU A 685 7.76 -42.14 -5.89
N LEU A 686 8.09 -41.51 -7.01
CA LEU A 686 8.88 -42.10 -8.09
C LEU A 686 10.38 -41.89 -7.80
N THR A 687 11.16 -42.96 -7.80
CA THR A 687 12.62 -42.91 -7.70
C THR A 687 13.24 -43.54 -8.94
N ILE A 688 14.16 -42.82 -9.57
CA ILE A 688 14.96 -43.33 -10.70
C ILE A 688 16.40 -43.41 -10.25
N LYS A 689 16.95 -44.62 -10.30
CA LYS A 689 18.35 -44.91 -10.04
C LYS A 689 19.01 -45.40 -11.31
N ILE A 690 20.13 -44.79 -11.68
CA ILE A 690 20.98 -45.23 -12.80
C ILE A 690 22.26 -45.79 -12.24
N THR A 691 22.64 -46.98 -12.71
CA THR A 691 23.92 -47.62 -12.43
C THR A 691 24.67 -47.81 -13.74
N ASP A 692 25.81 -47.15 -13.90
CA ASP A 692 26.69 -47.36 -15.06
C ASP A 692 27.36 -48.73 -14.92
N SER A 693 27.13 -49.61 -15.90
CA SER A 693 27.60 -50.99 -15.84
C SER A 693 29.10 -51.12 -16.05
N ASN A 694 29.74 -50.12 -16.70
CA ASN A 694 31.15 -50.13 -17.07
C ASN A 694 32.04 -49.73 -15.88
N ASN A 695 31.63 -48.77 -15.05
CA ASN A 695 32.41 -48.31 -13.89
C ASN A 695 31.70 -48.44 -12.53
N LYS A 696 30.47 -48.97 -12.50
CA LYS A 696 29.63 -49.15 -11.31
C LYS A 696 29.25 -47.86 -10.57
N SER A 697 29.41 -46.71 -11.21
CA SER A 697 28.93 -45.43 -10.65
C SER A 697 27.41 -45.40 -10.61
N ILE A 698 26.84 -44.67 -9.64
CA ILE A 698 25.41 -44.64 -9.36
C ILE A 698 24.95 -43.19 -9.24
N SER A 699 23.79 -42.88 -9.83
CA SER A 699 23.08 -41.62 -9.63
C SER A 699 21.60 -41.87 -9.36
N THR A 700 20.96 -41.04 -8.55
CA THR A 700 19.55 -41.23 -8.15
C THR A 700 18.83 -39.90 -8.01
N ASN A 701 17.56 -39.86 -8.39
CA ASN A 701 16.69 -38.70 -8.32
C ASN A 701 15.25 -39.19 -8.15
N ASN A 702 14.39 -38.34 -7.61
CA ASN A 702 13.03 -38.71 -7.27
C ASN A 702 12.04 -37.57 -7.51
N LYS A 703 10.76 -37.92 -7.61
CA LYS A 703 9.67 -37.00 -7.85
C LYS A 703 8.39 -37.52 -7.22
N ASN A 704 7.65 -36.64 -6.56
CA ASN A 704 6.32 -36.96 -6.05
C ASN A 704 5.25 -36.73 -7.12
N PHE A 705 4.21 -37.54 -7.10
CA PHE A 705 3.01 -37.33 -7.91
C PHE A 705 1.79 -37.93 -7.21
N LYS A 706 0.60 -37.47 -7.60
CA LYS A 706 -0.67 -38.04 -7.16
C LYS A 706 -1.31 -38.82 -8.29
N TRP A 707 -1.80 -40.01 -7.98
CA TRP A 707 -2.59 -40.84 -8.88
C TRP A 707 -4.06 -40.82 -8.45
N ILE A 708 -4.97 -40.67 -9.40
CA ILE A 708 -6.42 -40.72 -9.21
C ILE A 708 -7.00 -41.80 -10.12
N ASN A 709 -7.60 -42.82 -9.51
CA ASN A 709 -8.31 -43.87 -10.21
C ASN A 709 -9.80 -43.49 -10.35
N ASN A 710 -10.23 -43.13 -11.56
CA ASN A 710 -11.62 -42.71 -11.81
C ASN A 710 -12.63 -43.88 -11.84
N ASN A 711 -12.16 -45.13 -11.81
CA ASN A 711 -13.02 -46.32 -11.77
C ASN A 711 -13.68 -46.59 -10.40
N LEU A 712 -13.63 -45.64 -9.46
CA LEU A 712 -14.22 -45.77 -8.11
C LEU A 712 -15.27 -44.69 -7.77
N ILE A 713 -15.78 -43.93 -8.75
CA ILE A 713 -16.86 -42.92 -8.52
C ILE A 713 -18.19 -43.35 -9.19
N GLU A 714 -18.39 -44.65 -9.41
CA GLU A 714 -19.72 -45.22 -9.64
C GLU A 714 -20.07 -46.08 -8.43
N ASN A 715 -20.61 -45.43 -7.39
CA ASN A 715 -21.47 -45.95 -6.31
C ASN A 715 -21.12 -45.22 -5.00
N ASP A 716 -21.74 -44.06 -4.79
CA ASP A 716 -22.33 -43.67 -3.50
C ASP A 716 -23.36 -42.56 -3.71
#